data_AF-A0A5C5YKP3-F1
#
_entry.id   AF-A0A5C5YKP3-F1
#
_cell.length_a   1.000
_cell.length_b   1.000
_cell.length_c   1.000
_cell.angle_alpha   90.00
_cell.angle_beta   90.00
_cell.angle_gamma   90.00
#
_symmetry.space_group_name_H-M   'P 1'
#
loop_
_entity.id
_entity.type
_entity.pdbx_description
1 polymer ?
#
loop_
_entity_poly.entity_id
_entity_poly.type
_entity_poly.pdbx_seq_one_letter_code
_entity_poly.pdbx_strand_id
1 'polypeptide(L)'
;MINDMNNRLMTLPGKLFAQLFLIPFSVLGFATAGVTQDVSVRNPLAKPVLGETFPKAGFIFRGENRKAAGGDYEQWHDDIVGNVGIIRKFVREELDHPQRMDEARLSDYLKRYASEHPDELFLLHFNGRAKLFDFHEDQFFAGHYLQYAGVQCQSNIVPRQTVIELPSTKRFFLQKPFGSREPSDEDSIVILVERDRHGVIDWEHHEFAYLTAIDERKNTITLKRGAHGTQPRGYEKNGCYIAQIQQYRDRMMINFSLDCPQSPEGKTAADVYLDLFQNWFSQGGSLEAIDGIAFDVVYWDLNQKADTNVDGVADGGIVDGEPRWARGAYEFAKSIRERFGDDFVITADGHHEENQRAIGILSGIESEGLVQHNDGWRGISRTVNTHRYWNTFNTAKIQFSYIAAKLVNPDDAKHGKRLRRFAHAMAACLGIGCTIGIDEDVKGVEEEHYWLGKPIGPMRNLAESSNDVVYQMPDRVTEADVHAWTAGAGAVVSNHDRGGIKIGPRTDLSTQPDETAGVSSLRFELTLDLPPGDLFLAFDAKSSSALAGFEGTEVPRAISFDLDGHRRDPRVGKAALDIFSLVGPRDYFKSEFYVRNAGGRDGKKNVTIRFEVEGGGELFLKNLVIRNTPAVYVREFEHGVVLVNPSLDTYLFDLEKQFGSHTFERIQASPSSDSSDAVLNNGAIVDDPRAFAVGPVSAQFLSKQ
;
A
#
# COMPACT_ATOMS: atom_id res chain seq x y z
N MET A 1 -6.39 -22.51 -65.05
CA MET A 1 -5.24 -22.08 -65.88
C MET A 1 -5.10 -20.57 -65.70
N ILE A 2 -3.95 -20.15 -65.16
CA ILE A 2 -3.24 -18.88 -65.46
C ILE A 2 -4.01 -17.59 -65.12
N ASN A 3 -3.46 -16.57 -64.49
CA ASN A 3 -2.34 -16.32 -63.59
C ASN A 3 -2.63 -14.88 -63.15
N ASP A 4 -2.54 -14.65 -61.86
CA ASP A 4 -1.47 -13.85 -61.26
C ASP A 4 -1.03 -12.51 -61.89
N MET A 5 -0.77 -11.61 -60.95
CA MET A 5 0.29 -10.61 -60.94
C MET A 5 0.12 -9.27 -61.67
N ASN A 6 -0.03 -8.27 -60.79
CA ASN A 6 0.94 -7.22 -60.53
C ASN A 6 0.96 -5.94 -61.36
N ASN A 7 0.84 -4.87 -60.57
CA ASN A 7 1.77 -3.74 -60.46
C ASN A 7 1.49 -2.45 -61.26
N ARG A 8 1.31 -1.43 -60.42
CA ARG A 8 2.10 -0.18 -60.34
C ARG A 8 1.54 1.10 -60.97
N LEU A 9 1.28 2.01 -60.02
CA LEU A 9 1.81 3.37 -59.92
C LEU A 9 1.19 4.49 -60.76
N MET A 10 0.78 5.49 -59.98
CA MET A 10 0.99 6.94 -60.14
C MET A 10 -0.17 7.82 -60.61
N THR A 11 -0.32 8.88 -59.81
CA THR A 11 -0.82 10.25 -60.08
C THR A 11 -2.29 10.63 -59.84
N LEU A 12 -2.44 11.51 -58.84
CA LEU A 12 -3.51 12.42 -58.41
C LEU A 12 -4.08 13.32 -59.56
N PRO A 13 -5.01 14.26 -59.31
CA PRO A 13 -6.29 14.24 -58.58
C PRO A 13 -7.45 14.86 -59.42
N GLY A 14 -8.72 14.57 -59.12
CA GLY A 14 -9.82 15.29 -59.77
C GLY A 14 -11.21 14.86 -59.35
N LYS A 15 -11.93 15.78 -58.70
CA LYS A 15 -13.28 15.66 -58.14
C LYS A 15 -14.32 15.18 -59.18
N LEU A 16 -15.27 14.33 -58.76
CA LEU A 16 -16.64 14.39 -59.27
C LEU A 16 -17.66 13.94 -58.22
N PHE A 17 -18.71 14.76 -58.09
CA PHE A 17 -19.95 14.55 -57.37
C PHE A 17 -20.63 13.22 -57.71
N ALA A 18 -21.30 12.58 -56.74
CA ALA A 18 -22.71 12.22 -56.85
C ALA A 18 -23.25 11.69 -55.53
N GLN A 19 -24.50 12.03 -55.30
CA GLN A 19 -25.31 11.91 -54.11
C GLN A 19 -26.39 10.85 -54.41
N LEU A 20 -26.92 10.24 -53.35
CA LEU A 20 -28.23 9.56 -53.22
C LEU A 20 -28.39 8.01 -53.38
N PHE A 21 -28.79 7.42 -52.22
CA PHE A 21 -29.95 6.53 -51.95
C PHE A 21 -29.87 4.99 -52.11
N LEU A 22 -30.13 4.26 -51.02
CA LEU A 22 -31.38 3.50 -50.70
C LEU A 22 -31.12 2.52 -49.52
N ILE A 23 -31.69 2.77 -48.33
CA ILE A 23 -32.88 2.15 -47.68
C ILE A 23 -32.66 0.71 -47.12
N PRO A 24 -33.10 0.43 -45.87
CA PRO A 24 -32.77 -0.77 -45.09
C PRO A 24 -33.89 -1.82 -45.07
N PHE A 25 -33.59 -3.06 -44.63
CA PHE A 25 -34.57 -3.95 -43.98
C PHE A 25 -33.89 -4.95 -43.03
N SER A 26 -34.52 -5.06 -41.86
CA SER A 26 -34.33 -5.94 -40.69
C SER A 26 -34.36 -7.44 -40.99
N VAL A 27 -33.83 -8.35 -40.15
CA VAL A 27 -34.45 -9.01 -38.97
C VAL A 27 -33.40 -10.09 -38.53
N LEU A 28 -32.99 -10.39 -37.29
CA LEU A 28 -33.67 -11.05 -36.14
C LEU A 28 -32.58 -11.14 -35.04
N GLY A 29 -32.86 -10.72 -33.81
CA GLY A 29 -31.93 -10.90 -32.69
C GLY A 29 -32.69 -10.86 -31.37
N PHE A 30 -32.70 -11.99 -30.67
CA PHE A 30 -33.47 -12.26 -29.46
C PHE A 30 -33.26 -11.19 -28.38
N ALA A 31 -34.36 -10.68 -27.85
CA ALA A 31 -34.38 -9.89 -26.63
C ALA A 31 -34.08 -10.81 -25.44
N THR A 32 -32.84 -10.80 -24.95
CA THR A 32 -32.57 -11.08 -23.55
C THR A 32 -32.82 -9.77 -22.79
N ALA A 33 -33.71 -9.82 -21.82
CA ALA A 33 -33.92 -8.74 -20.87
C ALA A 33 -32.66 -8.59 -20.00
N GLY A 34 -31.66 -7.89 -20.54
CA GLY A 34 -30.59 -7.33 -19.73
C GLY A 34 -31.18 -6.17 -18.95
N VAL A 35 -31.31 -6.35 -17.63
CA VAL A 35 -31.34 -5.21 -16.72
C VAL A 35 -30.04 -4.46 -16.98
N THR A 36 -30.11 -3.41 -17.80
CA THR A 36 -29.10 -2.37 -17.79
C THR A 36 -29.28 -1.70 -16.43
N GLN A 37 -28.55 -2.17 -15.42
CA GLN A 37 -28.33 -1.36 -14.24
C GLN A 37 -27.69 -0.08 -14.78
N ASP A 38 -28.44 1.02 -14.71
CA ASP A 38 -27.89 2.36 -14.88
C ASP A 38 -26.64 2.41 -14.00
N VAL A 39 -25.47 2.49 -14.63
CA VAL A 39 -24.24 2.82 -13.92
C VAL A 39 -24.53 4.18 -13.30
N SER A 40 -24.83 4.20 -12.00
CA SER A 40 -25.21 5.45 -11.34
C SER A 40 -24.00 6.36 -11.44
N VAL A 41 -24.07 7.36 -12.33
CA VAL A 41 -23.04 8.37 -12.43
C VAL A 41 -23.08 9.10 -11.09
N ARG A 42 -22.13 8.77 -10.21
CA ARG A 42 -21.96 9.47 -8.94
C ARG A 42 -21.74 10.96 -9.25
N ASN A 43 -22.30 11.83 -8.42
CA ASN A 43 -22.02 13.25 -8.54
C ASN A 43 -20.51 13.48 -8.39
N PRO A 44 -19.92 14.46 -9.10
CA PRO A 44 -18.52 14.80 -8.93
C PRO A 44 -18.18 15.02 -7.46
N LEU A 45 -17.13 14.36 -6.98
CA LEU A 45 -16.77 14.42 -5.57
C LEU A 45 -16.02 15.72 -5.27
N ALA A 46 -16.65 16.63 -4.53
CA ALA A 46 -16.10 17.94 -4.18
C ALA A 46 -16.08 18.11 -2.66
N LYS A 47 -15.08 17.51 -2.01
CA LYS A 47 -14.84 17.65 -0.56
C LYS A 47 -13.69 18.62 -0.31
N PRO A 48 -13.75 19.57 0.63
CA PRO A 48 -12.66 20.50 0.92
C PRO A 48 -11.31 19.82 1.16
N VAL A 49 -11.31 18.65 1.82
CA VAL A 49 -10.07 17.90 2.09
C VAL A 49 -9.37 17.35 0.84
N LEU A 50 -10.11 17.21 -0.27
CA LEU A 50 -9.55 16.85 -1.58
C LEU A 50 -9.00 18.07 -2.33
N GLY A 51 -9.26 19.29 -1.83
CA GLY A 51 -8.77 20.55 -2.39
C GLY A 51 -7.28 20.81 -2.14
N GLU A 52 -6.85 22.06 -2.28
CA GLU A 52 -5.43 22.46 -2.21
C GLU A 52 -5.02 23.10 -0.89
N THR A 53 -5.94 23.26 0.06
CA THR A 53 -5.70 23.95 1.33
C THR A 53 -5.28 22.99 2.44
N PHE A 54 -4.51 23.51 3.41
CA PHE A 54 -3.86 22.71 4.46
C PHE A 54 -4.02 23.35 5.84
N PRO A 55 -3.91 22.58 6.94
CA PRO A 55 -3.64 21.13 6.99
C PRO A 55 -4.83 20.25 6.57
N LYS A 56 -4.57 19.15 5.86
CA LYS A 56 -5.55 18.10 5.56
C LYS A 56 -5.55 17.05 6.68
N ALA A 57 -5.89 17.45 7.88
CA ALA A 57 -5.64 16.64 9.07
C ALA A 57 -6.85 16.53 10.00
N GLY A 58 -6.79 15.57 10.92
CA GLY A 58 -7.86 15.29 11.86
C GLY A 58 -8.81 14.18 11.41
N PHE A 59 -8.44 13.32 10.45
CA PHE A 59 -9.33 12.18 10.10
C PHE A 59 -9.58 11.25 11.29
N ILE A 60 -10.83 10.86 11.49
CA ILE A 60 -11.20 9.80 12.44
C ILE A 60 -10.91 8.44 11.82
N PHE A 61 -10.08 7.66 12.50
CA PHE A 61 -9.60 6.37 12.01
C PHE A 61 -9.97 5.21 12.97
N ARG A 62 -10.57 4.13 12.44
CA ARG A 62 -10.79 2.82 13.11
C ARG A 62 -11.68 2.76 14.39
N GLY A 63 -12.50 3.76 14.68
CA GLY A 63 -13.24 3.93 15.96
C GLY A 63 -13.85 2.68 16.66
N GLU A 64 -14.47 1.75 15.92
CA GLU A 64 -15.14 0.52 16.43
C GLU A 64 -14.21 -0.44 17.21
N ASN A 65 -12.91 -0.46 16.88
CA ASN A 65 -11.97 -1.42 17.48
C ASN A 65 -11.68 -1.13 18.96
N ARG A 66 -11.97 0.09 19.43
CA ARG A 66 -11.54 0.56 20.76
C ARG A 66 -12.70 0.95 21.69
N LYS A 67 -13.89 1.23 21.16
CA LYS A 67 -15.08 1.57 21.96
C LYS A 67 -16.29 0.76 21.48
N ALA A 68 -17.21 0.45 22.38
CA ALA A 68 -18.47 -0.14 21.96
C ALA A 68 -19.27 0.92 21.19
N ALA A 69 -19.75 0.61 19.98
CA ALA A 69 -20.81 1.38 19.32
C ALA A 69 -22.18 1.22 20.02
N GLY A 70 -22.16 1.06 21.35
CA GLY A 70 -23.30 0.71 22.19
C GLY A 70 -24.15 1.92 22.63
N GLY A 71 -24.03 3.05 21.95
CA GLY A 71 -24.78 4.27 22.21
C GLY A 71 -25.89 4.52 21.17
N ASP A 72 -26.78 5.45 21.49
CA ASP A 72 -27.64 6.09 20.48
C ASP A 72 -26.78 6.93 19.51
N TYR A 73 -27.41 7.49 18.48
CA TYR A 73 -26.73 8.27 17.45
C TYR A 73 -25.91 9.42 18.04
N GLU A 74 -26.42 10.10 19.05
CA GLU A 74 -25.78 11.30 19.62
C GLU A 74 -24.44 10.95 20.26
N GLN A 75 -24.36 9.82 20.99
CA GLN A 75 -23.07 9.35 21.52
C GLN A 75 -22.08 8.97 20.41
N TRP A 76 -22.57 8.36 19.32
CA TRP A 76 -21.73 8.00 18.18
C TRP A 76 -21.24 9.24 17.41
N HIS A 77 -22.10 10.26 17.26
CA HIS A 77 -21.80 11.56 16.66
C HIS A 77 -20.72 12.30 17.47
N ASP A 78 -20.88 12.38 18.79
CA ASP A 78 -19.92 13.07 19.66
C ASP A 78 -18.52 12.44 19.64
N ASP A 79 -18.42 11.14 19.32
CA ASP A 79 -17.17 10.42 19.18
C ASP A 79 -16.42 10.74 17.87
N ILE A 80 -17.06 11.39 16.89
CA ILE A 80 -16.51 11.59 15.54
C ILE A 80 -16.64 13.01 14.97
N VAL A 81 -17.42 13.89 15.61
CA VAL A 81 -17.66 15.26 15.14
C VAL A 81 -16.39 16.13 15.18
N GLY A 82 -16.34 17.15 14.33
CA GLY A 82 -15.29 18.18 14.32
C GLY A 82 -14.04 17.80 13.52
N ASN A 83 -14.19 16.95 12.51
CA ASN A 83 -13.09 16.39 11.74
C ASN A 83 -13.30 16.63 10.24
N VAL A 84 -12.24 16.48 9.45
CA VAL A 84 -12.30 16.68 7.99
C VAL A 84 -12.80 15.45 7.21
N GLY A 85 -13.06 14.35 7.92
CA GLY A 85 -13.51 13.08 7.33
C GLY A 85 -13.35 11.87 8.25
N ILE A 86 -13.94 10.75 7.81
CA ILE A 86 -14.02 9.49 8.54
C ILE A 86 -13.48 8.36 7.65
N ILE A 87 -12.59 7.55 8.22
CA ILE A 87 -12.06 6.32 7.64
C ILE A 87 -12.35 5.17 8.62
N ARG A 88 -13.44 4.43 8.39
CA ARG A 88 -14.00 3.52 9.42
C ARG A 88 -14.57 2.24 8.81
N LYS A 89 -14.62 1.20 9.65
CA LYS A 89 -15.31 -0.07 9.34
C LYS A 89 -16.80 0.11 9.58
N PHE A 90 -17.60 -0.12 8.54
CA PHE A 90 -19.06 -0.14 8.60
C PHE A 90 -19.65 -1.54 8.36
N VAL A 91 -18.81 -2.48 7.96
CA VAL A 91 -19.16 -3.89 7.74
C VAL A 91 -18.27 -4.79 8.58
N ARG A 92 -18.82 -5.93 8.98
CA ARG A 92 -18.22 -6.87 9.93
C ARG A 92 -17.08 -7.66 9.33
N GLU A 93 -16.89 -7.71 8.01
CA GLU A 93 -15.85 -8.43 7.24
C GLU A 93 -14.76 -9.14 8.05
N GLU A 94 -14.00 -8.44 8.90
CA GLU A 94 -13.00 -9.04 9.79
C GLU A 94 -13.28 -8.94 11.31
N LEU A 95 -14.23 -8.14 11.78
CA LEU A 95 -14.50 -7.86 13.19
C LEU A 95 -15.56 -8.78 13.80
N ASP A 96 -15.15 -9.82 14.52
CA ASP A 96 -16.09 -10.72 15.22
C ASP A 96 -16.64 -10.10 16.53
N HIS A 97 -17.37 -9.00 16.39
CA HIS A 97 -17.97 -8.25 17.48
C HIS A 97 -19.40 -7.83 17.10
N PRO A 98 -20.36 -8.76 17.02
CA PRO A 98 -21.72 -8.47 16.52
C PRO A 98 -22.47 -7.40 17.33
N GLN A 99 -22.14 -7.24 18.62
CA GLN A 99 -22.72 -6.18 19.46
C GLN A 99 -22.19 -4.77 19.12
N ARG A 100 -21.00 -4.68 18.52
CA ARG A 100 -20.38 -3.42 18.08
C ARG A 100 -20.71 -3.16 16.61
N MET A 101 -20.60 -4.19 15.78
CA MET A 101 -20.84 -4.17 14.34
C MET A 101 -22.28 -4.50 13.97
N ASP A 102 -23.24 -3.70 14.46
CA ASP A 102 -24.61 -3.70 13.93
C ASP A 102 -24.62 -2.88 12.62
N GLU A 103 -24.43 -3.55 11.49
CA GLU A 103 -24.28 -2.92 10.18
C GLU A 103 -25.50 -2.07 9.77
N ALA A 104 -26.71 -2.50 10.14
CA ALA A 104 -27.93 -1.76 9.82
C ALA A 104 -27.97 -0.43 10.58
N ARG A 105 -27.71 -0.48 11.89
CA ARG A 105 -27.63 0.74 12.71
C ARG A 105 -26.49 1.66 12.27
N LEU A 106 -25.31 1.10 11.96
CA LEU A 106 -24.16 1.89 11.51
C LEU A 106 -24.41 2.53 10.13
N SER A 107 -25.13 1.85 9.24
CA SER A 107 -25.63 2.41 7.98
C SER A 107 -26.56 3.60 8.24
N ASP A 108 -27.53 3.47 9.14
CA ASP A 108 -28.46 4.56 9.45
C ASP A 108 -27.73 5.78 10.06
N TYR A 109 -26.78 5.54 10.95
CA TYR A 109 -25.96 6.60 11.55
C TYR A 109 -25.10 7.29 10.50
N LEU A 110 -24.44 6.53 9.62
CA LEU A 110 -23.64 7.08 8.52
C LEU A 110 -24.49 7.97 7.61
N LYS A 111 -25.69 7.51 7.21
CA LYS A 111 -26.56 8.29 6.32
C LYS A 111 -27.02 9.59 6.97
N ARG A 112 -27.42 9.55 8.25
CA ARG A 112 -27.79 10.75 9.01
C ARG A 112 -26.60 11.72 9.09
N TYR A 113 -25.43 11.24 9.49
CA TYR A 113 -24.25 12.08 9.66
C TYR A 113 -23.75 12.67 8.34
N ALA A 114 -23.69 11.89 7.27
CA ALA A 114 -23.28 12.40 5.96
C ALA A 114 -24.24 13.48 5.42
N SER A 115 -25.52 13.44 5.81
CA SER A 115 -26.48 14.50 5.48
C SER A 115 -26.29 15.78 6.30
N GLU A 116 -25.85 15.64 7.56
CA GLU A 116 -25.53 16.74 8.47
C GLU A 116 -24.14 17.36 8.16
N HIS A 117 -23.23 16.55 7.60
CA HIS A 117 -21.82 16.88 7.31
C HIS A 117 -21.44 16.60 5.84
N PRO A 118 -22.09 17.25 4.86
CA PRO A 118 -21.90 16.94 3.44
C PRO A 118 -20.48 17.24 2.91
N ASP A 119 -19.71 18.07 3.62
CA ASP A 119 -18.35 18.47 3.23
C ASP A 119 -17.26 17.51 3.74
N GLU A 120 -17.57 16.60 4.66
CA GLU A 120 -16.61 15.63 5.18
C GLU A 120 -16.41 14.46 4.21
N LEU A 121 -15.18 13.92 4.15
CA LEU A 121 -14.86 12.74 3.31
C LEU A 121 -15.14 11.44 4.07
N PHE A 122 -15.89 10.51 3.49
CA PHE A 122 -16.23 9.22 4.11
C PHE A 122 -15.64 8.05 3.34
N LEU A 123 -14.74 7.28 3.94
CA LEU A 123 -14.14 6.08 3.35
C LEU A 123 -14.45 4.82 4.16
N LEU A 124 -14.82 3.75 3.46
CA LEU A 124 -14.91 2.42 4.05
C LEU A 124 -13.49 1.86 4.26
N HIS A 125 -13.11 1.64 5.51
CA HIS A 125 -11.88 0.95 5.86
C HIS A 125 -12.06 -0.57 5.76
N PHE A 126 -11.79 -1.14 4.58
CA PHE A 126 -12.03 -2.55 4.27
C PHE A 126 -10.75 -3.38 4.41
N ASN A 127 -10.80 -4.58 4.98
CA ASN A 127 -9.60 -5.43 5.13
C ASN A 127 -9.06 -5.79 3.76
N GLY A 128 -9.87 -6.40 2.89
CA GLY A 128 -9.50 -6.71 1.52
C GLY A 128 -8.65 -7.99 1.36
N ARG A 129 -7.98 -8.50 2.41
CA ARG A 129 -7.19 -9.75 2.33
C ARG A 129 -7.97 -10.96 2.83
N ALA A 130 -8.70 -10.81 3.94
CA ALA A 130 -9.33 -11.93 4.63
C ALA A 130 -10.65 -11.52 5.28
N LYS A 131 -11.58 -12.47 5.33
CA LYS A 131 -12.92 -12.31 5.92
C LYS A 131 -13.20 -13.36 6.99
N LEU A 132 -14.10 -13.03 7.92
CA LEU A 132 -14.80 -14.01 8.75
C LEU A 132 -15.51 -15.02 7.84
N PHE A 133 -15.62 -16.27 8.28
CA PHE A 133 -16.25 -17.31 7.45
C PHE A 133 -17.68 -16.91 7.04
N ASP A 134 -18.48 -16.55 8.04
CA ASP A 134 -19.92 -16.24 7.97
C ASP A 134 -20.23 -14.87 7.35
N PHE A 135 -19.22 -14.08 7.00
CA PHE A 135 -19.43 -12.80 6.30
C PHE A 135 -19.81 -13.04 4.84
N HIS A 136 -21.11 -12.94 4.52
CA HIS A 136 -21.67 -13.26 3.20
C HIS A 136 -21.28 -14.66 2.70
N GLU A 137 -21.25 -15.66 3.60
CA GLU A 137 -20.84 -17.03 3.28
C GLU A 137 -21.62 -17.65 2.11
N ASP A 138 -22.87 -17.24 1.92
CA ASP A 138 -23.77 -17.70 0.86
C ASP A 138 -23.36 -17.23 -0.54
N GLN A 139 -22.48 -16.23 -0.64
CA GLN A 139 -22.00 -15.69 -1.92
C GLN A 139 -20.60 -16.19 -2.31
N PHE A 140 -19.83 -16.69 -1.36
CA PHE A 140 -18.47 -17.18 -1.62
C PHE A 140 -18.48 -18.68 -1.88
N PHE A 141 -17.81 -19.07 -2.95
CA PHE A 141 -17.64 -20.47 -3.34
C PHE A 141 -16.45 -21.10 -2.62
N ALA A 142 -16.46 -22.41 -2.40
CA ALA A 142 -15.39 -23.12 -1.68
C ALA A 142 -14.00 -22.92 -2.31
N GLY A 143 -13.94 -22.81 -3.64
CA GLY A 143 -12.70 -22.53 -4.37
C GLY A 143 -12.20 -21.08 -4.29
N HIS A 144 -13.00 -20.15 -3.77
CA HIS A 144 -12.62 -18.73 -3.64
C HIS A 144 -11.61 -18.46 -2.51
N TYR A 145 -11.39 -19.43 -1.63
CA TYR A 145 -10.48 -19.30 -0.52
C TYR A 145 -9.06 -19.73 -0.90
N LEU A 146 -8.08 -18.91 -0.50
CA LEU A 146 -6.68 -19.20 -0.75
C LEU A 146 -6.23 -20.43 0.05
N GLN A 147 -5.49 -21.34 -0.60
CA GLN A 147 -5.07 -22.61 -0.02
C GLN A 147 -3.54 -22.71 0.07
N TYR A 148 -3.07 -23.58 0.96
CA TYR A 148 -1.74 -24.18 0.84
C TYR A 148 -1.83 -25.41 -0.05
N ALA A 149 -0.72 -25.75 -0.71
CA ALA A 149 -0.60 -27.01 -1.44
C ALA A 149 -0.94 -28.20 -0.53
N GLY A 150 -1.95 -28.96 -0.91
CA GLY A 150 -2.53 -30.09 -0.18
C GLY A 150 -1.93 -31.44 -0.55
N VAL A 151 -2.67 -32.51 -0.26
CA VAL A 151 -2.28 -33.89 -0.56
C VAL A 151 -3.46 -34.71 -1.09
N GLN A 152 -3.18 -35.60 -2.04
CA GLN A 152 -4.15 -36.62 -2.49
C GLN A 152 -4.17 -37.80 -1.50
N CYS A 153 -5.34 -38.14 -0.98
CA CYS A 153 -5.52 -39.26 -0.06
C CYS A 153 -5.37 -40.61 -0.75
N GLN A 154 -4.68 -41.57 -0.13
CA GLN A 154 -4.40 -42.90 -0.70
C GLN A 154 -5.32 -44.01 -0.18
N SER A 155 -6.28 -43.65 0.66
CA SER A 155 -7.22 -44.55 1.34
C SER A 155 -8.63 -43.99 1.27
N ASN A 156 -9.63 -44.86 1.38
CA ASN A 156 -11.02 -44.43 1.53
C ASN A 156 -11.16 -43.64 2.84
N ILE A 157 -11.97 -42.59 2.81
CA ILE A 157 -12.40 -41.84 3.99
C ILE A 157 -13.88 -42.10 4.17
N VAL A 158 -14.30 -42.48 5.38
CA VAL A 158 -15.73 -42.59 5.70
C VAL A 158 -16.21 -41.35 6.48
N PRO A 159 -17.51 -40.99 6.43
CA PRO A 159 -18.01 -39.76 7.07
C PRO A 159 -17.68 -39.62 8.56
N ARG A 160 -17.63 -40.74 9.30
CA ARG A 160 -17.36 -40.74 10.75
C ARG A 160 -15.86 -40.80 11.09
N GLN A 161 -14.99 -40.91 10.10
CA GLN A 161 -13.56 -41.02 10.32
C GLN A 161 -12.98 -39.66 10.68
N THR A 162 -12.35 -39.58 11.85
CA THR A 162 -11.72 -38.35 12.34
C THR A 162 -10.21 -38.38 12.19
N VAL A 163 -9.58 -39.55 12.22
CA VAL A 163 -8.15 -39.72 11.98
C VAL A 163 -7.93 -40.13 10.53
N ILE A 164 -7.33 -39.23 9.74
CA ILE A 164 -7.09 -39.42 8.31
C ILE A 164 -5.61 -39.72 8.10
N GLU A 165 -5.32 -40.83 7.43
CA GLU A 165 -3.98 -41.20 6.99
C GLU A 165 -3.65 -40.50 5.67
N LEU A 166 -2.48 -39.87 5.62
CA LEU A 166 -2.02 -39.08 4.49
C LEU A 166 -0.69 -39.61 3.95
N PRO A 167 -0.35 -39.33 2.68
CA PRO A 167 1.00 -39.58 2.18
C PRO A 167 2.07 -38.77 2.93
N SER A 168 1.70 -37.57 3.41
CA SER A 168 2.55 -36.71 4.22
C SER A 168 1.72 -35.68 4.99
N THR A 169 2.13 -35.38 6.23
CA THR A 169 1.55 -34.30 7.04
C THR A 169 2.29 -32.96 6.91
N LYS A 170 3.42 -32.91 6.18
CA LYS A 170 4.30 -31.72 6.12
C LYS A 170 3.64 -30.45 5.54
N ARG A 171 2.51 -30.61 4.87
CA ARG A 171 1.71 -29.52 4.28
C ARG A 171 0.75 -28.87 5.27
N PHE A 172 0.56 -29.46 6.45
CA PHE A 172 -0.41 -29.03 7.45
C PHE A 172 0.27 -28.49 8.68
N PHE A 173 -0.36 -27.55 9.35
CA PHE A 173 0.12 -27.02 10.62
C PHE A 173 -1.05 -26.54 11.49
N LEU A 174 -0.91 -26.73 12.80
CA LEU A 174 -1.83 -26.15 13.77
C LEU A 174 -1.52 -24.66 13.89
N GLN A 175 -2.50 -23.85 13.52
CA GLN A 175 -2.44 -22.41 13.65
C GLN A 175 -2.36 -22.04 15.13
N LYS A 176 -1.49 -21.08 15.44
CA LYS A 176 -1.40 -20.51 16.77
C LYS A 176 -2.41 -19.38 16.88
N PRO A 177 -3.22 -19.33 17.95
CA PRO A 177 -4.13 -18.21 18.17
C PRO A 177 -3.33 -16.91 18.31
N PHE A 178 -3.96 -15.79 17.97
CA PHE A 178 -3.34 -14.48 18.10
C PHE A 178 -3.37 -13.99 19.55
N GLY A 179 -2.29 -13.33 19.97
CA GLY A 179 -2.18 -12.75 21.31
C GLY A 179 -2.07 -13.80 22.41
N SER A 180 -2.74 -13.55 23.54
CA SER A 180 -2.73 -14.42 24.72
C SER A 180 -3.92 -15.38 24.78
N ARG A 181 -4.64 -15.60 23.67
CA ARG A 181 -5.76 -16.54 23.63
C ARG A 181 -5.23 -17.97 23.65
N GLU A 182 -5.89 -18.86 24.39
CA GLU A 182 -5.58 -20.29 24.36
C GLU A 182 -5.95 -20.90 22.99
N PRO A 183 -5.18 -21.87 22.49
CA PRO A 183 -5.52 -22.56 21.24
C PRO A 183 -6.89 -23.22 21.32
N SER A 184 -7.65 -23.12 20.23
CA SER A 184 -8.95 -23.76 20.06
C SER A 184 -8.86 -24.84 18.99
N ASP A 185 -9.67 -25.89 19.14
CA ASP A 185 -9.88 -26.91 18.11
C ASP A 185 -10.50 -26.37 16.82
N GLU A 186 -10.85 -25.08 16.77
CA GLU A 186 -11.44 -24.38 15.63
C GLU A 186 -10.47 -23.38 14.97
N ASP A 187 -9.21 -23.34 15.43
CA ASP A 187 -8.24 -22.37 14.93
C ASP A 187 -7.75 -22.67 13.51
N SER A 188 -7.72 -23.94 13.11
CA SER A 188 -7.14 -24.39 11.84
C SER A 188 -8.19 -25.07 10.96
N ILE A 189 -8.35 -24.60 9.73
CA ILE A 189 -9.38 -25.11 8.80
C ILE A 189 -8.71 -25.83 7.63
N VAL A 190 -9.21 -27.03 7.31
CA VAL A 190 -8.90 -27.74 6.07
C VAL A 190 -10.15 -27.89 5.22
N ILE A 191 -9.95 -28.02 3.92
CA ILE A 191 -10.97 -28.43 2.96
C ILE A 191 -10.64 -29.83 2.47
N LEU A 192 -11.64 -30.70 2.48
CA LEU A 192 -11.63 -32.00 1.83
C LEU A 192 -12.50 -31.85 0.58
N VAL A 193 -11.99 -32.21 -0.58
CA VAL A 193 -12.70 -32.04 -1.84
C VAL A 193 -12.43 -33.22 -2.76
N GLU A 194 -13.39 -33.57 -3.60
CA GLU A 194 -13.14 -34.57 -4.64
C GLU A 194 -12.18 -34.01 -5.68
N ARG A 195 -11.15 -34.78 -6.00
CA ARG A 195 -10.18 -34.46 -7.05
C ARG A 195 -9.86 -35.70 -7.85
N ASP A 196 -10.10 -35.62 -9.14
CA ASP A 196 -9.89 -36.76 -10.03
C ASP A 196 -8.40 -36.96 -10.38
N ARG A 197 -8.11 -38.04 -11.10
CA ARG A 197 -6.74 -38.38 -11.54
C ARG A 197 -6.15 -37.40 -12.56
N HIS A 198 -6.98 -36.55 -13.17
CA HIS A 198 -6.56 -35.50 -14.09
C HIS A 198 -6.33 -34.17 -13.36
N GLY A 199 -6.53 -34.15 -12.05
CA GLY A 199 -6.34 -32.98 -11.20
C GLY A 199 -7.57 -32.07 -11.15
N VAL A 200 -8.70 -32.45 -11.75
CA VAL A 200 -9.94 -31.67 -11.76
C VAL A 200 -10.59 -31.76 -10.38
N ILE A 201 -10.86 -30.61 -9.79
CA ILE A 201 -11.52 -30.50 -8.48
C ILE A 201 -13.03 -30.39 -8.68
N ASP A 202 -13.77 -31.23 -7.98
CA ASP A 202 -15.23 -31.13 -7.86
C ASP A 202 -15.60 -30.45 -6.54
N TRP A 203 -15.78 -29.14 -6.64
CA TRP A 203 -16.13 -28.29 -5.51
C TRP A 203 -17.55 -28.51 -4.97
N GLU A 204 -18.46 -29.17 -5.70
CA GLU A 204 -19.79 -29.50 -5.16
C GLU A 204 -19.69 -30.61 -4.09
N HIS A 205 -18.64 -31.42 -4.17
CA HIS A 205 -18.34 -32.52 -3.26
C HIS A 205 -17.22 -32.16 -2.27
N HIS A 206 -17.39 -31.00 -1.60
CA HIS A 206 -16.47 -30.54 -0.56
C HIS A 206 -17.03 -30.70 0.87
N GLU A 207 -16.10 -30.62 1.82
CA GLU A 207 -16.35 -30.50 3.26
C GLU A 207 -15.26 -29.61 3.87
N PHE A 208 -15.66 -28.66 4.72
CA PHE A 208 -14.73 -27.99 5.62
C PHE A 208 -14.60 -28.81 6.91
N ALA A 209 -13.39 -28.91 7.47
CA ALA A 209 -13.16 -29.55 8.76
C ALA A 209 -12.12 -28.76 9.57
N TYR A 210 -12.23 -28.82 10.89
CA TYR A 210 -11.18 -28.24 11.73
C TYR A 210 -10.07 -29.25 11.98
N LEU A 211 -8.83 -28.83 11.77
CA LEU A 211 -7.62 -29.60 12.05
C LEU A 211 -7.24 -29.43 13.52
N THR A 212 -7.33 -30.51 14.30
CA THR A 212 -7.12 -30.47 15.75
C THR A 212 -5.81 -31.11 16.20
N ALA A 213 -5.26 -32.03 15.42
CA ALA A 213 -3.95 -32.64 15.72
C ALA A 213 -3.22 -33.13 14.47
N ILE A 214 -1.89 -33.19 14.57
CA ILE A 214 -0.98 -33.75 13.54
C ILE A 214 -0.06 -34.77 14.21
N ASP A 215 -0.02 -36.01 13.71
CA ASP A 215 0.96 -37.03 14.09
C ASP A 215 1.89 -37.28 12.90
N GLU A 216 3.03 -36.59 12.89
CA GLU A 216 4.03 -36.69 11.83
C GLU A 216 4.67 -38.08 11.74
N ARG A 217 4.69 -38.86 12.83
CA ARG A 217 5.29 -40.20 12.83
C ARG A 217 4.38 -41.22 12.14
N LYS A 218 3.07 -41.04 12.28
CA LYS A 218 2.07 -41.91 11.63
C LYS A 218 1.56 -41.35 10.30
N ASN A 219 1.99 -40.15 9.90
CA ASN A 219 1.43 -39.39 8.79
C ASN A 219 -0.10 -39.29 8.87
N THR A 220 -0.63 -39.00 10.06
CA THR A 220 -2.08 -38.83 10.26
C THR A 220 -2.42 -37.43 10.74
N ILE A 221 -3.55 -36.91 10.30
CA ILE A 221 -4.19 -35.73 10.88
C ILE A 221 -5.48 -36.13 11.61
N THR A 222 -5.83 -35.38 12.66
CA THR A 222 -7.12 -35.51 13.35
C THR A 222 -8.00 -34.33 13.01
N LEU A 223 -9.25 -34.62 12.62
CA LEU A 223 -10.23 -33.67 12.15
C LEU A 223 -11.49 -33.67 13.02
N LYS A 224 -11.99 -32.48 13.34
CA LYS A 224 -13.40 -32.26 13.69
C LYS A 224 -14.15 -31.98 12.38
N ARG A 225 -14.84 -33.01 11.90
CA ARG A 225 -15.56 -33.06 10.61
C ARG A 225 -16.77 -32.10 10.58
N GLY A 226 -17.16 -31.64 9.40
CA GLY A 226 -18.35 -30.80 9.20
C GLY A 226 -18.26 -29.38 9.80
N ALA A 227 -17.12 -28.72 9.63
CA ALA A 227 -16.96 -27.32 10.00
C ALA A 227 -17.86 -26.42 9.16
N HIS A 228 -18.26 -25.29 9.75
CA HIS A 228 -19.06 -24.25 9.10
C HIS A 228 -20.31 -24.75 8.36
N GLY A 229 -21.05 -25.67 8.98
CA GLY A 229 -22.32 -26.17 8.45
C GLY A 229 -22.19 -27.20 7.32
N THR A 230 -20.98 -27.53 6.85
CA THR A 230 -20.77 -28.60 5.89
C THR A 230 -21.07 -29.97 6.50
N GLN A 231 -21.48 -30.93 5.66
CA GLN A 231 -21.78 -32.29 6.12
C GLN A 231 -20.55 -33.19 5.98
N PRO A 232 -20.23 -34.04 6.98
CA PRO A 232 -19.17 -35.03 6.84
C PRO A 232 -19.39 -35.98 5.66
N ARG A 233 -18.42 -36.08 4.76
CA ARG A 233 -18.51 -36.89 3.53
C ARG A 233 -17.62 -38.13 3.55
N GLY A 234 -17.99 -39.10 2.74
CA GLY A 234 -17.13 -40.23 2.38
C GLY A 234 -16.41 -39.91 1.09
N TYR A 235 -15.16 -40.36 0.97
CA TYR A 235 -14.37 -40.21 -0.24
C TYR A 235 -13.73 -41.55 -0.60
N GLU A 236 -13.73 -41.89 -1.88
CA GLU A 236 -13.03 -43.08 -2.36
C GLU A 236 -11.52 -42.89 -2.34
N LYS A 237 -10.78 -44.00 -2.31
CA LYS A 237 -9.33 -44.03 -2.40
C LYS A 237 -8.86 -43.28 -3.64
N ASN A 238 -7.87 -42.41 -3.47
CA ASN A 238 -7.35 -41.51 -4.51
C ASN A 238 -8.38 -40.51 -5.04
N GLY A 239 -9.57 -40.40 -4.45
CA GLY A 239 -10.61 -39.45 -4.85
C GLY A 239 -10.67 -38.18 -3.99
N CYS A 240 -10.03 -38.17 -2.81
CA CYS A 240 -10.01 -36.98 -1.94
C CYS A 240 -8.69 -36.23 -2.04
N TYR A 241 -8.78 -34.92 -2.27
CA TYR A 241 -7.71 -33.97 -2.04
C TYR A 241 -7.99 -33.19 -0.75
N ILE A 242 -6.99 -33.09 0.12
CA ILE A 242 -7.09 -32.34 1.38
C ILE A 242 -6.08 -31.21 1.35
N ALA A 243 -6.54 -29.98 1.53
CA ALA A 243 -5.71 -28.79 1.60
C ALA A 243 -6.06 -27.97 2.83
N GLN A 244 -5.08 -27.23 3.36
CA GLN A 244 -5.31 -26.29 4.45
C GLN A 244 -5.65 -24.92 3.87
N ILE A 245 -6.72 -24.30 4.38
CA ILE A 245 -7.09 -22.93 4.03
C ILE A 245 -6.08 -21.98 4.67
N GLN A 246 -5.60 -21.01 3.90
CA GLN A 246 -4.78 -19.95 4.47
C GLN A 246 -5.64 -19.01 5.30
N GLN A 247 -5.21 -18.77 6.53
CA GLN A 247 -5.93 -17.94 7.46
C GLN A 247 -5.05 -16.79 7.96
N TYR A 248 -5.62 -15.59 8.04
CA TYR A 248 -5.05 -14.49 8.80
C TYR A 248 -5.77 -14.43 10.14
N ARG A 249 -5.11 -14.90 11.20
CA ARG A 249 -5.75 -15.17 12.49
C ARG A 249 -6.91 -16.17 12.28
N ASP A 250 -8.11 -15.85 12.70
CA ASP A 250 -9.33 -16.63 12.55
C ASP A 250 -10.09 -16.36 11.23
N ARG A 251 -9.55 -15.55 10.31
CA ARG A 251 -10.21 -15.16 9.05
C ARG A 251 -9.65 -15.93 7.86
N MET A 252 -10.51 -16.30 6.92
CA MET A 252 -10.13 -16.97 5.68
C MET A 252 -9.57 -15.97 4.68
N MET A 253 -8.39 -16.25 4.13
CA MET A 253 -7.81 -15.44 3.06
C MET A 253 -8.54 -15.69 1.73
N ILE A 254 -8.75 -14.63 0.97
CA ILE A 254 -9.44 -14.67 -0.32
C ILE A 254 -8.45 -14.85 -1.46
N ASN A 255 -8.80 -15.67 -2.45
CA ASN A 255 -7.99 -15.89 -3.62
C ASN A 255 -8.26 -14.83 -4.69
N PHE A 256 -7.39 -13.81 -4.79
CA PHE A 256 -7.44 -12.80 -5.86
C PHE A 256 -6.65 -13.19 -7.11
N SER A 257 -6.06 -14.38 -7.17
CA SER A 257 -5.23 -14.79 -8.30
C SER A 257 -5.98 -14.75 -9.63
N LEU A 258 -5.19 -14.48 -10.68
CA LEU A 258 -5.42 -14.86 -12.06
C LEU A 258 -6.15 -16.21 -12.25
N ASP A 259 -5.79 -17.18 -11.42
CA ASP A 259 -6.24 -18.59 -11.47
C ASP A 259 -7.37 -18.90 -10.50
N CYS A 260 -7.95 -17.91 -9.82
CA CYS A 260 -8.97 -18.15 -8.81
C CYS A 260 -10.10 -19.04 -9.38
N PRO A 261 -10.39 -20.20 -8.76
CA PRO A 261 -11.48 -21.07 -9.20
C PRO A 261 -12.79 -20.31 -9.32
N GLN A 262 -13.50 -20.54 -10.43
CA GLN A 262 -14.79 -19.90 -10.67
C GLN A 262 -15.92 -20.68 -10.01
N SER A 263 -16.92 -19.96 -9.50
CA SER A 263 -18.19 -20.55 -9.07
C SER A 263 -18.95 -21.13 -10.27
N PRO A 264 -20.03 -21.91 -10.05
CA PRO A 264 -20.89 -22.40 -11.14
C PRO A 264 -21.45 -21.30 -12.06
N GLU A 265 -21.60 -20.06 -11.55
CA GLU A 265 -22.02 -18.88 -12.30
C GLU A 265 -20.86 -18.18 -13.04
N GLY A 266 -19.64 -18.74 -12.98
CA GLY A 266 -18.45 -18.19 -13.61
C GLY A 266 -17.75 -17.07 -12.83
N LYS A 267 -18.11 -16.85 -11.55
CA LYS A 267 -17.56 -15.75 -10.74
C LYS A 267 -16.30 -16.17 -9.99
N THR A 268 -15.29 -15.31 -10.00
CA THR A 268 -14.15 -15.38 -9.07
C THR A 268 -14.50 -14.71 -7.74
N ALA A 269 -13.61 -14.83 -6.75
CA ALA A 269 -13.78 -14.14 -5.47
C ALA A 269 -13.76 -12.61 -5.62
N ALA A 270 -12.98 -12.09 -6.58
CA ALA A 270 -12.92 -10.67 -6.90
C ALA A 270 -14.27 -10.15 -7.42
N ASP A 271 -14.95 -10.94 -8.27
CA ASP A 271 -16.28 -10.62 -8.79
C ASP A 271 -17.32 -10.56 -7.67
N VAL A 272 -17.26 -11.48 -6.70
CA VAL A 272 -18.14 -11.46 -5.52
C VAL A 272 -17.96 -10.17 -4.73
N TYR A 273 -16.72 -9.73 -4.48
CA TYR A 273 -16.50 -8.45 -3.81
C TYR A 273 -16.98 -7.24 -4.63
N LEU A 274 -16.76 -7.24 -5.95
CA LEU A 274 -17.28 -6.17 -6.82
C LEU A 274 -18.81 -6.07 -6.74
N ASP A 275 -19.52 -7.19 -6.70
CA ASP A 275 -20.97 -7.21 -6.57
C ASP A 275 -21.43 -6.75 -5.18
N LEU A 276 -20.75 -7.16 -4.11
CA LEU A 276 -21.01 -6.65 -2.76
C LEU A 276 -20.83 -5.13 -2.69
N PHE A 277 -19.73 -4.61 -3.24
CA PHE A 277 -19.46 -3.18 -3.31
C PHE A 277 -20.52 -2.46 -4.13
N GLN A 278 -20.93 -3.02 -5.28
CA GLN A 278 -21.99 -2.45 -6.10
C GLN A 278 -23.27 -2.30 -5.27
N ASN A 279 -23.66 -3.35 -4.54
CA ASN A 279 -24.87 -3.34 -3.72
C ASN A 279 -24.80 -2.34 -2.57
N TRP A 280 -23.64 -2.17 -1.93
CA TRP A 280 -23.49 -1.24 -0.82
C TRP A 280 -23.44 0.22 -1.25
N PHE A 281 -22.71 0.52 -2.33
CA PHE A 281 -22.35 1.88 -2.72
C PHE A 281 -23.29 2.52 -3.75
N SER A 282 -24.18 1.73 -4.35
CA SER A 282 -25.22 2.24 -5.25
C SER A 282 -26.31 2.99 -4.48
N GLN A 283 -27.10 3.79 -5.20
CA GLN A 283 -28.28 4.45 -4.64
C GLN A 283 -29.22 3.46 -3.93
N GLY A 284 -29.60 3.78 -2.69
CA GLY A 284 -30.41 2.92 -1.83
C GLY A 284 -29.62 1.83 -1.09
N GLY A 285 -28.32 1.67 -1.38
CA GLY A 285 -27.44 0.74 -0.69
C GLY A 285 -27.15 1.15 0.76
N SER A 286 -26.66 0.21 1.57
CA SER A 286 -26.35 0.45 2.99
C SER A 286 -25.21 1.45 3.21
N LEU A 287 -24.31 1.60 2.24
CA LEU A 287 -23.16 2.48 2.30
C LEU A 287 -23.18 3.54 1.19
N GLU A 288 -24.37 3.92 0.70
CA GLU A 288 -24.51 4.88 -0.42
C GLU A 288 -23.82 6.23 -0.16
N ALA A 289 -23.68 6.62 1.11
CA ALA A 289 -23.03 7.85 1.55
C ALA A 289 -21.49 7.78 1.59
N ILE A 290 -20.89 6.61 1.36
CA ILE A 290 -19.44 6.43 1.31
C ILE A 290 -18.88 6.94 -0.03
N ASP A 291 -17.82 7.75 0.05
CA ASP A 291 -17.11 8.36 -1.09
C ASP A 291 -16.07 7.42 -1.73
N GLY A 292 -15.67 6.36 -1.03
CA GLY A 292 -14.64 5.43 -1.50
C GLY A 292 -14.23 4.34 -0.52
N ILE A 293 -13.19 3.60 -0.87
CA ILE A 293 -12.62 2.51 -0.05
C ILE A 293 -11.17 2.86 0.30
N ALA A 294 -10.83 2.67 1.58
CA ALA A 294 -9.47 2.58 2.06
C ALA A 294 -9.17 1.12 2.43
N PHE A 295 -8.45 0.41 1.57
CA PHE A 295 -8.03 -0.96 1.83
C PHE A 295 -6.93 -1.00 2.89
N ASP A 296 -7.19 -1.69 3.99
CA ASP A 296 -6.25 -1.97 5.07
C ASP A 296 -5.16 -2.92 4.59
N VAL A 297 -5.52 -3.97 3.84
CA VAL A 297 -4.58 -5.01 3.43
C VAL A 297 -4.98 -5.64 2.09
N VAL A 298 -4.32 -5.27 1.00
CA VAL A 298 -4.36 -6.01 -0.27
C VAL A 298 -2.92 -6.12 -0.78
N TYR A 299 -2.21 -7.19 -0.42
CA TYR A 299 -0.78 -7.34 -0.79
C TYR A 299 -0.58 -7.85 -2.20
N TRP A 300 0.58 -7.53 -2.78
CA TRP A 300 1.03 -8.09 -4.05
C TRP A 300 1.86 -9.36 -3.90
N ASP A 301 2.33 -9.66 -2.68
CA ASP A 301 3.08 -10.88 -2.41
C ASP A 301 2.33 -11.85 -1.50
N LEU A 302 2.70 -13.12 -1.63
CA LEU A 302 2.20 -14.22 -0.83
C LEU A 302 3.31 -15.04 -0.20
N ASN A 303 2.92 -15.85 0.78
CA ASN A 303 3.78 -16.90 1.30
C ASN A 303 4.08 -17.93 0.20
N GLN A 304 5.34 -18.34 0.06
CA GLN A 304 5.80 -19.37 -0.91
C GLN A 304 5.10 -20.73 -0.80
N LYS A 305 4.38 -20.99 0.29
CA LYS A 305 3.58 -22.23 0.46
C LYS A 305 2.21 -22.15 -0.20
N ALA A 306 1.79 -20.97 -0.66
CA ALA A 306 0.51 -20.76 -1.30
C ALA A 306 0.37 -21.58 -2.58
N ASP A 307 -0.84 -22.05 -2.83
CA ASP A 307 -1.26 -22.72 -4.05
C ASP A 307 -2.46 -21.93 -4.58
N THR A 308 -2.18 -21.00 -5.50
CA THR A 308 -3.17 -20.02 -5.97
C THR A 308 -4.01 -20.53 -7.13
N ASN A 309 -3.48 -21.48 -7.91
CA ASN A 309 -4.20 -22.16 -9.00
C ASN A 309 -4.86 -23.48 -8.57
N VAL A 310 -4.61 -23.93 -7.34
CA VAL A 310 -5.14 -25.13 -6.70
C VAL A 310 -4.76 -26.42 -7.46
N ASP A 311 -3.56 -26.45 -8.04
CA ASP A 311 -3.05 -27.64 -8.73
C ASP A 311 -2.34 -28.63 -7.78
N GLY A 312 -2.20 -28.29 -6.50
CA GLY A 312 -1.52 -29.10 -5.49
C GLY A 312 -0.02 -28.90 -5.40
N VAL A 313 0.52 -27.94 -6.14
CA VAL A 313 1.90 -27.47 -6.05
C VAL A 313 1.88 -26.05 -5.47
N ALA A 314 2.82 -25.79 -4.57
CA ALA A 314 2.92 -24.44 -4.03
C ALA A 314 3.59 -23.54 -5.07
N ASP A 315 2.91 -22.46 -5.45
CA ASP A 315 3.30 -21.49 -6.48
C ASP A 315 3.69 -20.12 -5.88
N GLY A 316 3.31 -19.85 -4.63
CA GLY A 316 3.59 -18.55 -3.98
C GLY A 316 2.99 -17.35 -4.71
N GLY A 317 2.00 -17.55 -5.58
CA GLY A 317 1.45 -16.51 -6.46
C GLY A 317 2.16 -16.33 -7.81
N ILE A 318 3.17 -17.15 -8.12
CA ILE A 318 3.86 -17.19 -9.41
C ILE A 318 3.50 -18.47 -10.17
N VAL A 319 2.72 -18.35 -11.25
CA VAL A 319 2.28 -19.50 -12.08
C VAL A 319 2.90 -19.35 -13.47
N ASP A 320 3.58 -20.39 -13.95
CA ASP A 320 4.33 -20.38 -15.23
C ASP A 320 5.33 -19.21 -15.38
N GLY A 321 5.93 -18.79 -14.26
CA GLY A 321 6.87 -17.66 -14.22
C GLY A 321 6.21 -16.27 -14.18
N GLU A 322 4.88 -16.20 -14.19
CA GLU A 322 4.11 -14.95 -14.18
C GLU A 322 3.53 -14.66 -12.79
N PRO A 323 3.54 -13.40 -12.31
CA PRO A 323 3.02 -13.02 -11.00
C PRO A 323 1.48 -12.93 -10.99
N ARG A 324 0.81 -14.07 -11.18
CA ARG A 324 -0.65 -14.13 -11.39
C ARG A 324 -1.46 -13.68 -10.18
N TRP A 325 -0.91 -13.80 -8.97
CA TRP A 325 -1.50 -13.20 -7.77
C TRP A 325 -1.49 -11.66 -7.81
N ALA A 326 -0.30 -11.05 -7.95
CA ALA A 326 -0.16 -9.59 -7.97
C ALA A 326 -0.98 -8.95 -9.09
N ARG A 327 -0.97 -9.57 -10.27
CA ARG A 327 -1.79 -9.14 -11.42
C ARG A 327 -3.29 -9.24 -11.12
N GLY A 328 -3.72 -10.27 -10.41
CA GLY A 328 -5.11 -10.42 -10.00
C GLY A 328 -5.56 -9.33 -9.01
N ALA A 329 -4.72 -9.01 -8.03
CA ALA A 329 -4.96 -7.86 -7.14
C ALA A 329 -5.02 -6.53 -7.89
N TYR A 330 -4.16 -6.34 -8.91
CA TYR A 330 -4.18 -5.16 -9.79
C TYR A 330 -5.47 -5.09 -10.62
N GLU A 331 -5.89 -6.18 -11.26
CA GLU A 331 -7.13 -6.21 -12.06
C GLU A 331 -8.37 -6.02 -11.19
N PHE A 332 -8.37 -6.48 -9.93
CA PHE A 332 -9.43 -6.18 -8.97
C PHE A 332 -9.53 -4.68 -8.69
N ALA A 333 -8.42 -4.01 -8.36
CA ALA A 333 -8.40 -2.56 -8.15
C ALA A 333 -8.84 -1.79 -9.41
N LYS A 334 -8.41 -2.23 -10.59
CA LYS A 334 -8.81 -1.67 -11.88
C LYS A 334 -10.31 -1.84 -12.13
N SER A 335 -10.86 -3.02 -11.84
CA SER A 335 -12.29 -3.29 -11.98
C SER A 335 -13.15 -2.41 -11.06
N ILE A 336 -12.67 -2.11 -9.84
CA ILE A 336 -13.32 -1.12 -8.96
C ILE A 336 -13.31 0.26 -9.64
N ARG A 337 -12.16 0.73 -10.14
CA ARG A 337 -12.06 2.02 -10.84
C ARG A 337 -13.00 2.09 -12.04
N GLU A 338 -13.03 1.04 -12.87
CA GLU A 338 -13.91 0.95 -14.04
C GLU A 338 -15.39 0.95 -13.65
N ARG A 339 -15.75 0.29 -12.53
CA ARG A 339 -17.14 0.17 -12.07
C ARG A 339 -17.68 1.45 -11.43
N PHE A 340 -16.89 2.10 -10.58
CA PHE A 340 -17.34 3.25 -9.78
C PHE A 340 -16.90 4.61 -10.34
N GLY A 341 -16.03 4.61 -11.36
CA GLY A 341 -15.56 5.80 -12.05
C GLY A 341 -14.49 6.59 -11.29
N ASP A 342 -14.10 7.72 -11.89
CA ASP A 342 -12.98 8.55 -11.43
C ASP A 342 -13.26 9.33 -10.13
N ASP A 343 -14.53 9.49 -9.76
CA ASP A 343 -14.97 10.21 -8.56
C ASP A 343 -15.05 9.31 -7.32
N PHE A 344 -14.76 8.02 -7.45
CA PHE A 344 -14.68 7.08 -6.33
C PHE A 344 -13.26 7.05 -5.75
N VAL A 345 -13.10 7.31 -4.45
CA VAL A 345 -11.77 7.28 -3.83
C VAL A 345 -11.34 5.83 -3.61
N ILE A 346 -10.14 5.48 -4.06
CA ILE A 346 -9.55 4.17 -3.77
C ILE A 346 -8.16 4.38 -3.19
N THR A 347 -7.97 4.07 -1.92
CA THR A 347 -6.64 4.03 -1.30
C THR A 347 -6.35 2.64 -0.80
N ALA A 348 -5.07 2.33 -0.64
CA ALA A 348 -4.63 1.10 -0.01
C ALA A 348 -3.38 1.35 0.83
N ASP A 349 -3.11 0.47 1.77
CA ASP A 349 -1.87 0.46 2.52
C ASP A 349 -0.66 0.40 1.56
N GLY A 350 0.27 1.34 1.75
CA GLY A 350 1.54 1.53 1.06
C GLY A 350 2.74 1.45 2.01
N HIS A 351 2.58 0.74 3.13
CA HIS A 351 3.54 0.74 4.24
C HIS A 351 4.84 -0.03 3.97
N HIS A 352 4.83 -1.10 3.18
CA HIS A 352 5.99 -1.92 2.84
C HIS A 352 6.22 -2.01 1.32
N GLU A 353 7.31 -2.65 0.90
CA GLU A 353 7.55 -2.88 -0.52
C GLU A 353 6.49 -3.82 -1.14
N GLU A 354 5.95 -4.79 -0.39
CA GLU A 354 4.97 -5.76 -0.90
C GLU A 354 3.53 -5.19 -1.01
N ASN A 355 3.34 -3.93 -0.62
CA ASN A 355 2.06 -3.23 -0.65
C ASN A 355 1.69 -2.72 -2.06
N GLN A 356 0.50 -2.12 -2.20
CA GLN A 356 -0.06 -1.71 -3.48
C GLN A 356 0.78 -0.63 -4.19
N ARG A 357 1.01 -0.83 -5.49
CA ARG A 357 1.70 0.14 -6.36
C ARG A 357 0.95 0.42 -7.67
N ALA A 358 -0.37 0.21 -7.67
CA ALA A 358 -1.27 0.44 -8.81
C ALA A 358 -1.51 1.95 -9.04
N ILE A 359 -0.44 2.68 -9.39
CA ILE A 359 -0.46 4.12 -9.65
C ILE A 359 -1.33 4.42 -10.86
N GLY A 360 -2.14 5.48 -10.76
CA GLY A 360 -3.12 5.85 -11.79
C GLY A 360 -4.46 5.11 -11.67
N ILE A 361 -4.51 3.98 -10.97
CA ILE A 361 -5.76 3.27 -10.64
C ILE A 361 -6.24 3.71 -9.26
N LEU A 362 -5.36 3.62 -8.26
CA LEU A 362 -5.64 4.09 -6.91
C LEU A 362 -5.54 5.63 -6.87
N SER A 363 -6.43 6.24 -6.10
CA SER A 363 -6.41 7.66 -5.78
C SER A 363 -5.17 8.04 -4.96
N GLY A 364 -4.61 7.11 -4.21
CA GLY A 364 -3.35 7.30 -3.47
C GLY A 364 -3.14 6.17 -2.47
N ILE A 365 -2.30 6.41 -1.47
CA ILE A 365 -1.89 5.40 -0.49
C ILE A 365 -2.07 5.85 0.95
N GLU A 366 -2.32 4.88 1.82
CA GLU A 366 -2.16 5.00 3.26
C GLU A 366 -0.73 4.65 3.66
N SER A 367 -0.21 5.28 4.70
CA SER A 367 0.96 4.80 5.42
C SER A 367 0.59 4.50 6.87
N GLU A 368 0.82 3.26 7.30
CA GLU A 368 0.56 2.83 8.66
C GLU A 368 1.63 3.38 9.64
N GLY A 369 1.40 4.60 10.13
CA GLY A 369 2.38 5.42 10.84
C GLY A 369 3.12 6.35 9.89
N LEU A 370 3.83 7.34 10.45
CA LEU A 370 4.67 8.23 9.63
C LEU A 370 5.76 7.43 8.92
N VAL A 371 6.46 6.58 9.66
CA VAL A 371 7.35 5.55 9.10
C VAL A 371 6.69 4.23 9.40
N GLN A 372 6.89 3.66 10.60
CA GLN A 372 6.12 2.50 11.05
C GLN A 372 5.37 2.76 12.33
N HIS A 373 4.28 2.04 12.54
CA HIS A 373 3.48 2.20 13.76
C HIS A 373 4.28 1.87 15.03
N ASN A 374 5.35 1.07 14.93
CA ASN A 374 6.28 0.76 16.03
C ASN A 374 7.62 1.55 15.94
N ASP A 375 7.71 2.49 15.00
CA ASP A 375 8.88 3.31 14.74
C ASP A 375 8.45 4.68 14.19
N GLY A 376 8.20 5.63 15.08
CA GLY A 376 7.57 6.89 14.71
C GLY A 376 8.38 7.81 13.79
N TRP A 377 9.65 7.51 13.47
CA TRP A 377 10.53 8.49 12.81
C TRP A 377 11.83 7.96 12.15
N ARG A 378 12.24 6.69 12.34
CA ARG A 378 13.62 6.28 11.99
C ARG A 378 13.88 6.06 10.49
N GLY A 379 12.88 5.64 9.72
CA GLY A 379 12.96 5.39 8.27
C GLY A 379 12.26 6.44 7.37
N ILE A 380 12.36 7.73 7.73
CA ILE A 380 11.58 8.82 7.10
C ILE A 380 11.68 8.88 5.57
N SER A 381 12.84 8.51 5.01
CA SER A 381 13.09 8.57 3.57
C SER A 381 12.12 7.71 2.76
N ARG A 382 11.70 6.55 3.30
CA ARG A 382 10.72 5.69 2.64
C ARG A 382 9.42 6.45 2.41
N THR A 383 8.86 7.03 3.46
CA THR A 383 7.62 7.81 3.39
C THR A 383 7.74 9.00 2.45
N VAL A 384 8.87 9.71 2.52
CA VAL A 384 9.14 10.85 1.62
C VAL A 384 9.16 10.39 0.17
N ASN A 385 9.93 9.34 -0.15
CA ASN A 385 10.05 8.82 -1.50
C ASN A 385 8.72 8.29 -2.04
N THR A 386 8.03 7.46 -1.27
CA THR A 386 6.76 6.85 -1.71
C THR A 386 5.72 7.94 -1.99
N HIS A 387 5.43 8.83 -1.04
CA HIS A 387 4.41 9.87 -1.26
C HIS A 387 4.81 10.86 -2.35
N ARG A 388 6.10 11.24 -2.47
CA ARG A 388 6.55 12.08 -3.59
C ARG A 388 6.40 11.37 -4.94
N TYR A 389 6.66 10.06 -5.01
CA TYR A 389 6.48 9.29 -6.24
C TYR A 389 5.01 9.30 -6.67
N TRP A 390 4.11 8.99 -5.72
CA TRP A 390 2.67 9.05 -5.95
C TRP A 390 2.22 10.46 -6.39
N ASN A 391 2.64 11.52 -5.70
CA ASN A 391 2.27 12.90 -6.09
C ASN A 391 2.83 13.30 -7.46
N THR A 392 3.94 12.69 -7.90
CA THR A 392 4.57 13.02 -9.19
C THR A 392 3.91 12.28 -10.35
N PHE A 393 3.55 11.02 -10.17
CA PHE A 393 3.15 10.14 -11.28
C PHE A 393 1.72 9.63 -11.23
N ASN A 394 0.98 9.82 -10.13
CA ASN A 394 -0.40 9.38 -10.07
C ASN A 394 -1.29 10.18 -11.03
N THR A 395 -1.94 9.49 -11.96
CA THR A 395 -2.83 10.09 -12.96
C THR A 395 -4.30 10.03 -12.59
N ALA A 396 -4.65 9.43 -11.44
CA ALA A 396 -6.03 9.39 -10.98
C ALA A 396 -6.59 10.82 -10.81
N LYS A 397 -7.85 11.02 -11.22
CA LYS A 397 -8.55 12.31 -11.12
C LYS A 397 -8.54 12.86 -9.70
N ILE A 398 -8.82 12.00 -8.73
CA ILE A 398 -8.73 12.31 -7.31
C ILE A 398 -7.42 11.76 -6.78
N GLN A 399 -6.56 12.66 -6.30
CA GLN A 399 -5.32 12.33 -5.63
C GLN A 399 -5.49 12.48 -4.11
N PHE A 400 -5.50 11.35 -3.40
CA PHE A 400 -5.67 11.32 -1.96
C PHE A 400 -4.77 10.25 -1.34
N SER A 401 -3.69 10.70 -0.72
CA SER A 401 -2.82 9.90 0.13
C SER A 401 -2.87 10.44 1.55
N TYR A 402 -2.58 9.60 2.54
CA TYR A 402 -2.57 10.03 3.93
C TYR A 402 -1.67 9.17 4.83
N ILE A 403 -1.29 9.73 5.97
CA ILE A 403 -0.60 9.03 7.05
C ILE A 403 -1.60 8.67 8.15
N ALA A 404 -1.71 7.38 8.49
CA ALA A 404 -2.41 6.97 9.70
C ALA A 404 -1.46 7.07 10.89
N ALA A 405 -1.48 8.18 11.66
CA ALA A 405 -0.52 8.54 12.71
C ALA A 405 -0.53 7.63 13.96
N LYS A 406 -0.24 6.34 13.77
CA LYS A 406 -0.17 5.31 14.82
C LYS A 406 1.19 5.35 15.53
N LEU A 407 1.15 5.27 16.86
CA LEU A 407 2.31 5.13 17.73
C LEU A 407 2.02 4.00 18.73
N VAL A 408 2.49 2.81 18.40
CA VAL A 408 2.29 1.55 19.14
C VAL A 408 3.52 1.21 20.00
N ASN A 409 4.70 1.72 19.64
CA ASN A 409 5.91 1.54 20.45
C ASN A 409 5.77 2.29 21.79
N PRO A 410 5.95 1.62 22.94
CA PRO A 410 5.79 2.24 24.26
C PRO A 410 6.72 3.43 24.52
N ASP A 411 7.94 3.42 23.96
CA ASP A 411 8.89 4.52 24.14
C ASP A 411 8.54 5.72 23.26
N ASP A 412 8.15 5.47 22.00
CA ASP A 412 7.65 6.54 21.13
C ASP A 412 6.34 7.13 21.67
N ALA A 413 5.47 6.31 22.27
CA ALA A 413 4.20 6.75 22.87
C ALA A 413 4.40 7.76 24.02
N LYS A 414 5.51 7.69 24.78
CA LYS A 414 5.87 8.70 25.80
C LYS A 414 6.09 10.09 25.20
N HIS A 415 6.37 10.16 23.90
CA HIS A 415 6.60 11.39 23.14
C HIS A 415 5.48 11.65 22.11
N GLY A 416 4.29 11.08 22.34
CA GLY A 416 3.22 10.99 21.36
C GLY A 416 2.83 12.32 20.70
N LYS A 417 2.70 13.41 21.49
CA LYS A 417 2.31 14.72 20.95
C LYS A 417 3.34 15.30 19.98
N ARG A 418 4.63 15.30 20.36
CA ARG A 418 5.74 15.72 19.51
C ARG A 418 5.81 14.91 18.21
N LEU A 419 5.67 13.58 18.31
CA LEU A 419 5.75 12.70 17.14
C LEU A 419 4.53 12.81 16.22
N ARG A 420 3.33 13.08 16.75
CA ARG A 420 2.17 13.41 15.94
C ARG A 420 2.35 14.74 15.22
N ARG A 421 2.81 15.80 15.90
CA ARG A 421 3.20 17.07 15.26
C ARG A 421 4.21 16.86 14.13
N PHE A 422 5.22 16.02 14.36
CA PHE A 422 6.19 15.64 13.34
C PHE A 422 5.53 14.97 12.13
N ALA A 423 4.61 14.03 12.35
CA ALA A 423 3.85 13.37 11.28
C ALA A 423 2.96 14.34 10.50
N HIS A 424 2.23 15.22 11.18
CA HIS A 424 1.33 16.20 10.57
C HIS A 424 2.10 17.24 9.75
N ALA A 425 3.22 17.72 10.29
CA ALA A 425 4.07 18.65 9.56
C ALA A 425 4.67 18.01 8.32
N MET A 426 5.12 16.74 8.42
CA MET A 426 5.59 16.00 7.25
C MET A 426 4.46 15.79 6.23
N ALA A 427 3.24 15.48 6.67
CA ALA A 427 2.07 15.34 5.80
C ALA A 427 1.77 16.65 5.04
N ALA A 428 1.76 17.79 5.74
CA ALA A 428 1.57 19.11 5.12
C ALA A 428 2.70 19.43 4.12
N CYS A 429 3.96 19.17 4.49
CA CYS A 429 5.10 19.29 3.58
C CYS A 429 4.91 18.43 2.33
N LEU A 430 4.54 17.15 2.46
CA LEU A 430 4.29 16.26 1.32
C LEU A 430 3.04 16.64 0.51
N GLY A 431 2.09 17.36 1.10
CA GLY A 431 0.82 17.70 0.46
C GLY A 431 -0.24 16.61 0.59
N ILE A 432 -0.17 15.80 1.64
CA ILE A 432 -1.03 14.63 1.90
C ILE A 432 -1.81 14.81 3.20
N GLY A 433 -2.77 13.92 3.47
CA GLY A 433 -3.57 13.93 4.69
C GLY A 433 -2.89 13.29 5.91
N CYS A 434 -3.41 13.54 7.12
CA CYS A 434 -2.98 12.86 8.33
C CYS A 434 -4.14 12.58 9.29
N THR A 435 -4.21 11.40 9.87
CA THR A 435 -5.24 11.02 10.86
C THR A 435 -4.88 11.53 12.26
N ILE A 436 -5.87 11.60 13.17
CA ILE A 436 -5.75 12.01 14.59
C ILE A 436 -5.52 13.51 14.76
N GLY A 437 -6.39 14.20 15.50
CA GLY A 437 -6.25 15.64 15.75
C GLY A 437 -5.06 16.04 16.65
N ILE A 438 -4.40 17.13 16.28
CA ILE A 438 -3.54 17.99 17.13
C ILE A 438 -3.98 19.45 17.00
N ASP A 439 -3.58 20.33 17.92
CA ASP A 439 -3.96 21.75 17.90
C ASP A 439 -3.60 22.43 16.56
N GLU A 440 -2.49 22.04 15.92
CA GLU A 440 -2.09 22.57 14.62
C GLU A 440 -3.07 22.31 13.49
N ASP A 441 -3.93 21.30 13.60
CA ASP A 441 -4.89 20.95 12.54
C ASP A 441 -5.98 22.02 12.41
N VAL A 442 -6.25 22.73 13.50
CA VAL A 442 -7.30 23.75 13.64
C VAL A 442 -6.77 25.06 14.22
N LYS A 443 -5.47 25.34 14.09
CA LYS A 443 -4.85 26.60 14.57
C LYS A 443 -5.04 26.86 16.08
N GLY A 444 -5.13 25.79 16.88
CA GLY A 444 -5.26 25.84 18.33
C GLY A 444 -6.57 26.48 18.79
N VAL A 445 -6.50 27.54 19.59
CA VAL A 445 -7.68 28.23 20.16
C VAL A 445 -8.61 28.87 19.12
N GLU A 446 -8.12 29.10 17.90
CA GLU A 446 -8.92 29.71 16.83
C GLU A 446 -9.87 28.71 16.17
N GLU A 447 -9.62 27.41 16.31
CA GLU A 447 -10.43 26.31 15.76
C GLU A 447 -10.70 26.42 14.23
N GLU A 448 -9.73 26.96 13.48
CA GLU A 448 -9.81 27.18 12.03
C GLU A 448 -9.18 26.02 11.26
N HIS A 449 -10.00 25.20 10.58
CA HIS A 449 -9.51 24.21 9.62
C HIS A 449 -8.90 24.87 8.38
N TYR A 450 -7.90 24.21 7.79
CA TYR A 450 -7.27 24.65 6.53
C TYR A 450 -6.60 26.03 6.58
N TRP A 451 -6.23 26.49 7.78
CA TRP A 451 -5.72 27.84 8.05
C TRP A 451 -4.38 28.19 7.40
N LEU A 452 -3.57 27.21 6.96
CA LEU A 452 -2.33 27.52 6.22
C LEU A 452 -2.64 28.09 4.82
N GLY A 453 -3.83 27.78 4.27
CA GLY A 453 -4.18 28.09 2.89
C GLY A 453 -3.49 27.16 1.90
N LYS A 454 -3.31 27.62 0.67
CA LYS A 454 -2.66 26.86 -0.40
C LYS A 454 -1.14 26.87 -0.27
N PRO A 455 -0.43 25.82 -0.73
CA PRO A 455 1.01 25.86 -0.82
C PRO A 455 1.47 26.89 -1.87
N ILE A 456 2.42 27.75 -1.52
CA ILE A 456 3.02 28.73 -2.45
C ILE A 456 4.03 28.04 -3.38
N GLY A 457 4.66 26.97 -2.90
CA GLY A 457 5.67 26.25 -3.65
C GLY A 457 5.79 24.78 -3.23
N PRO A 458 6.73 24.04 -3.87
CA PRO A 458 7.01 22.67 -3.49
C PRO A 458 7.64 22.59 -2.10
N MET A 459 7.55 21.43 -1.48
CA MET A 459 8.41 21.07 -0.35
C MET A 459 9.87 21.22 -0.74
N ARG A 460 10.69 21.75 0.16
CA ARG A 460 12.16 21.80 0.00
C ARG A 460 12.83 20.98 1.11
N ASN A 461 13.81 20.18 0.74
CA ASN A 461 14.76 19.58 1.67
C ASN A 461 16.04 20.43 1.67
N LEU A 462 16.34 21.10 2.79
CA LEU A 462 17.47 22.05 2.84
C LEU A 462 18.83 21.37 2.70
N ALA A 463 18.91 20.05 2.96
CA ALA A 463 20.10 19.25 2.74
C ALA A 463 20.60 19.32 1.30
N GLU A 464 19.68 19.45 0.33
CA GLU A 464 20.04 19.51 -1.10
C GLU A 464 20.90 20.72 -1.46
N SER A 465 20.81 21.79 -0.67
CA SER A 465 21.56 23.04 -0.85
C SER A 465 22.79 23.15 0.06
N SER A 466 23.07 22.13 0.89
CA SER A 466 24.24 22.15 1.77
C SER A 466 25.54 22.01 0.96
N ASN A 467 26.57 22.73 1.42
CA ASN A 467 27.93 22.70 0.89
C ASN A 467 28.76 21.53 1.47
N ASP A 468 28.22 20.77 2.43
CA ASP A 468 28.92 19.65 3.08
C ASP A 468 28.91 18.39 2.20
N VAL A 469 29.45 18.51 0.98
CA VAL A 469 29.48 17.42 -0.02
C VAL A 469 30.55 16.40 0.34
N VAL A 470 30.13 15.14 0.48
CA VAL A 470 31.00 13.97 0.69
C VAL A 470 31.37 13.34 -0.66
N TYR A 471 30.40 13.23 -1.56
CA TYR A 471 30.60 12.71 -2.91
C TYR A 471 29.61 13.36 -3.87
N GLN A 472 30.06 13.64 -5.09
CA GLN A 472 29.21 14.11 -6.18
C GLN A 472 29.58 13.35 -7.44
N MET A 473 28.59 12.73 -8.08
CA MET A 473 28.76 12.11 -9.38
C MET A 473 29.07 13.20 -10.41
N PRO A 474 30.09 13.01 -11.28
CA PRO A 474 30.42 13.98 -12.31
C PRO A 474 29.30 14.05 -13.35
N ASP A 475 29.08 15.25 -13.91
CA ASP A 475 28.09 15.48 -14.98
C ASP A 475 28.31 14.57 -16.20
N ARG A 476 29.59 14.26 -16.48
CA ARG A 476 30.01 13.29 -17.48
C ARG A 476 30.75 12.15 -16.81
N VAL A 477 30.08 11.02 -16.68
CA VAL A 477 30.64 9.78 -16.15
C VAL A 477 31.57 9.13 -17.19
N THR A 478 32.83 8.92 -16.80
CA THR A 478 33.84 8.19 -17.57
C THR A 478 33.93 6.73 -17.15
N GLU A 479 34.65 5.88 -17.89
CA GLU A 479 34.92 4.49 -17.48
C GLU A 479 35.63 4.41 -16.11
N ALA A 480 36.52 5.37 -15.82
CA ALA A 480 37.19 5.44 -14.52
C ALA A 480 36.22 5.70 -13.37
N ASP A 481 35.18 6.51 -13.60
CA ASP A 481 34.14 6.78 -12.60
C ASP A 481 33.25 5.55 -12.37
N VAL A 482 32.99 4.76 -13.43
CA VAL A 482 32.25 3.50 -13.33
C VAL A 482 32.98 2.49 -12.44
N HIS A 483 34.32 2.49 -12.42
CA HIS A 483 35.12 1.62 -11.55
C HIS A 483 34.97 1.91 -10.05
N ALA A 484 34.40 3.06 -9.66
CA ALA A 484 34.03 3.31 -8.27
C ALA A 484 32.82 2.46 -7.80
N TRP A 485 32.07 1.91 -8.76
CA TRP A 485 30.88 1.09 -8.52
C TRP A 485 31.20 -0.39 -8.60
N THR A 486 30.62 -1.16 -7.69
CA THR A 486 30.65 -2.63 -7.76
C THR A 486 29.25 -3.14 -8.07
N ALA A 487 29.14 -4.09 -8.99
CA ALA A 487 27.87 -4.75 -9.31
C ALA A 487 27.76 -6.11 -8.60
N GLY A 488 26.54 -6.50 -8.22
CA GLY A 488 26.26 -7.86 -7.78
C GLY A 488 26.44 -8.87 -8.93
N ALA A 489 26.47 -10.17 -8.59
CA ALA A 489 26.83 -11.24 -9.53
C ALA A 489 26.00 -11.25 -10.84
N GLY A 490 24.73 -10.82 -10.78
CA GLY A 490 23.79 -10.77 -11.91
C GLY A 490 23.68 -9.41 -12.61
N ALA A 491 24.46 -8.40 -12.24
CA ALA A 491 24.34 -7.04 -12.76
C ALA A 491 25.64 -6.51 -13.39
N VAL A 492 25.52 -5.49 -14.24
CA VAL A 492 26.62 -4.69 -14.80
C VAL A 492 26.32 -3.22 -14.55
N VAL A 493 27.32 -2.47 -14.10
CA VAL A 493 27.30 -1.00 -14.11
C VAL A 493 28.11 -0.51 -15.30
N SER A 494 27.54 0.41 -16.06
CA SER A 494 28.16 1.01 -17.25
C SER A 494 27.87 2.51 -17.29
N ASN A 495 28.65 3.27 -18.05
CA ASN A 495 28.32 4.67 -18.34
C ASN A 495 27.08 4.74 -19.25
N HIS A 496 26.30 5.80 -19.12
CA HIS A 496 25.12 6.02 -19.96
C HIS A 496 25.31 7.27 -20.83
N ASP A 497 25.01 7.15 -22.13
CA ASP A 497 25.28 8.20 -23.14
C ASP A 497 24.58 9.53 -22.85
N ARG A 498 23.47 9.50 -22.08
CA ARG A 498 22.73 10.71 -21.67
C ARG A 498 23.15 11.24 -20.30
N GLY A 499 24.32 10.84 -19.82
CA GLY A 499 24.84 11.15 -18.49
C GLY A 499 24.45 10.11 -17.43
N GLY A 500 25.26 10.03 -16.39
CA GLY A 500 25.10 9.09 -15.29
C GLY A 500 25.55 7.66 -15.61
N ILE A 501 25.01 6.70 -14.87
CA ILE A 501 25.26 5.27 -15.00
C ILE A 501 24.01 4.51 -15.42
N LYS A 502 24.24 3.40 -16.10
CA LYS A 502 23.24 2.38 -16.42
C LYS A 502 23.57 1.10 -15.65
N ILE A 503 22.58 0.55 -14.97
CA ILE A 503 22.63 -0.74 -14.30
C ILE A 503 21.73 -1.69 -15.07
N GLY A 504 22.26 -2.81 -15.54
CA GLY A 504 21.52 -3.80 -16.32
C GLY A 504 21.90 -5.23 -15.97
N PRO A 505 21.14 -6.22 -16.45
CA PRO A 505 21.44 -7.63 -16.20
C PRO A 505 22.71 -8.06 -16.94
N ARG A 506 23.43 -9.02 -16.38
CA ARG A 506 24.58 -9.65 -17.05
C ARG A 506 24.10 -10.58 -18.16
N THR A 507 24.49 -10.31 -19.40
CA THR A 507 24.06 -11.09 -20.59
C THR A 507 24.98 -12.27 -20.91
N ASP A 508 26.13 -12.38 -20.24
CA ASP A 508 27.13 -13.45 -20.42
C ASP A 508 26.89 -14.67 -19.52
N LEU A 509 26.02 -14.53 -18.51
CA LEU A 509 25.51 -15.65 -17.74
C LEU A 509 24.29 -16.23 -18.46
N SER A 510 24.42 -17.42 -19.03
CA SER A 510 23.24 -18.25 -19.28
C SER A 510 22.73 -18.72 -17.91
N THR A 511 21.96 -17.88 -17.24
CA THR A 511 21.24 -18.33 -16.06
C THR A 511 20.15 -19.27 -16.58
N GLN A 512 20.34 -20.58 -16.38
CA GLN A 512 19.17 -21.40 -16.14
C GLN A 512 18.45 -20.74 -14.97
N PRO A 513 17.14 -20.44 -15.07
CA PRO A 513 16.40 -19.96 -13.92
C PRO A 513 16.57 -21.02 -12.84
N ASP A 514 17.24 -20.63 -11.75
CA ASP A 514 17.28 -21.47 -10.57
C ASP A 514 15.83 -21.57 -10.11
N GLU A 515 15.22 -22.76 -10.21
CA GLU A 515 13.81 -23.03 -9.90
C GLU A 515 13.45 -22.67 -8.43
N THR A 516 14.42 -22.20 -7.66
CA THR A 516 14.28 -21.76 -6.26
C THR A 516 14.70 -20.31 -5.99
N ALA A 517 15.21 -19.58 -6.98
CA ALA A 517 15.60 -18.17 -6.80
C ALA A 517 14.43 -17.24 -7.11
N GLY A 518 14.09 -16.39 -6.14
CA GLY A 518 13.09 -15.33 -6.31
C GLY A 518 13.40 -14.40 -7.49
N VAL A 519 12.42 -13.53 -7.79
CA VAL A 519 12.47 -12.52 -8.86
C VAL A 519 13.88 -11.92 -8.98
N SER A 520 14.47 -11.98 -10.19
CA SER A 520 15.81 -11.44 -10.47
C SER A 520 15.92 -10.01 -9.94
N SER A 521 16.96 -9.65 -9.19
CA SER A 521 17.22 -8.27 -8.74
C SER A 521 18.52 -7.71 -9.30
N LEU A 522 18.61 -6.39 -9.43
CA LEU A 522 19.84 -5.69 -9.80
C LEU A 522 20.47 -5.05 -8.57
N ARG A 523 21.65 -5.53 -8.19
CA ARG A 523 22.41 -5.00 -7.05
C ARG A 523 23.64 -4.22 -7.50
N PHE A 524 23.87 -3.08 -6.87
CA PHE A 524 25.05 -2.25 -7.09
C PHE A 524 25.46 -1.49 -5.82
N GLU A 525 26.74 -1.17 -5.70
CA GLU A 525 27.35 -0.67 -4.47
C GLU A 525 28.36 0.44 -4.73
N LEU A 526 28.46 1.36 -3.78
CA LEU A 526 29.47 2.43 -3.74
C LEU A 526 30.13 2.42 -2.36
N THR A 527 31.47 2.45 -2.31
CA THR A 527 32.21 2.48 -1.04
C THR A 527 32.92 3.82 -0.88
N LEU A 528 32.76 4.46 0.28
CA LEU A 528 33.37 5.75 0.59
C LEU A 528 33.68 5.92 2.08
N ASP A 529 34.50 6.91 2.40
CA ASP A 529 34.73 7.36 3.77
C ASP A 529 33.64 8.34 4.20
N LEU A 530 33.07 8.14 5.39
CA LEU A 530 32.06 9.03 5.96
C LEU A 530 32.67 9.94 7.04
N PRO A 531 32.50 11.26 6.96
CA PRO A 531 32.83 12.17 8.06
C PRO A 531 31.89 11.94 9.27
N PRO A 532 32.22 12.46 10.46
CA PRO A 532 31.31 12.45 11.61
C PRO A 532 29.95 13.09 11.29
N GLY A 533 28.86 12.47 11.74
CA GLY A 533 27.51 13.01 11.60
C GLY A 533 26.58 12.20 10.70
N ASP A 534 25.61 12.90 10.13
CA ASP A 534 24.50 12.40 9.33
C ASP A 534 24.90 12.13 7.88
N LEU A 535 24.10 11.32 7.16
CA LEU A 535 24.26 11.11 5.72
C LEU A 535 22.96 11.44 5.02
N PHE A 536 23.03 12.35 4.06
CA PHE A 536 21.96 12.60 3.10
C PHE A 536 22.45 12.29 1.69
N LEU A 537 21.69 11.51 0.95
CA LEU A 537 21.99 11.10 -0.41
C LEU A 537 20.76 11.32 -1.30
N ALA A 538 20.94 11.89 -2.48
CA ALA A 538 19.87 12.01 -3.46
C ALA A 538 20.38 11.76 -4.88
N PHE A 539 19.54 11.18 -5.72
CA PHE A 539 19.80 10.95 -7.15
C PHE A 539 18.50 10.90 -7.94
N ASP A 540 18.60 11.12 -9.26
CA ASP A 540 17.49 10.87 -10.18
C ASP A 540 17.62 9.46 -10.76
N ALA A 541 16.55 8.66 -10.67
CA ALA A 541 16.50 7.32 -11.23
C ALA A 541 15.28 7.10 -12.14
N LYS A 542 15.49 6.32 -13.19
CA LYS A 542 14.44 5.86 -14.12
C LYS A 542 14.65 4.39 -14.43
N SER A 543 13.57 3.63 -14.57
CA SER A 543 13.66 2.26 -15.08
C SER A 543 13.35 2.22 -16.58
N SER A 544 13.88 1.24 -17.30
CA SER A 544 13.47 0.98 -18.69
C SER A 544 12.10 0.32 -18.81
N SER A 545 11.61 -0.32 -17.73
CA SER A 545 10.38 -1.10 -17.71
C SER A 545 9.57 -0.87 -16.44
N ALA A 546 8.30 -1.28 -16.47
CA ALA A 546 7.52 -1.52 -15.27
C ALA A 546 8.09 -2.71 -14.46
N LEU A 547 7.47 -3.00 -13.33
CA LEU A 547 7.67 -4.26 -12.61
C LEU A 547 7.43 -5.46 -13.54
N ALA A 548 8.22 -6.53 -13.39
CA ALA A 548 8.08 -7.74 -14.20
C ALA A 548 6.67 -8.33 -14.05
N GLY A 549 6.07 -8.74 -15.18
CA GLY A 549 4.68 -9.21 -15.24
C GLY A 549 3.64 -8.10 -15.33
N PHE A 550 4.07 -6.83 -15.39
CA PHE A 550 3.22 -5.64 -15.57
C PHE A 550 3.61 -4.83 -16.81
N GLU A 551 4.10 -5.51 -17.85
CA GLU A 551 4.53 -4.89 -19.10
C GLU A 551 3.41 -4.03 -19.70
N GLY A 552 3.77 -2.82 -20.15
CA GLY A 552 2.81 -1.87 -20.72
C GLY A 552 2.04 -1.02 -19.69
N THR A 553 2.25 -1.23 -18.40
CA THR A 553 1.68 -0.40 -17.32
C THR A 553 2.72 0.61 -16.77
N GLU A 554 2.30 1.43 -15.79
CA GLU A 554 3.18 2.33 -15.05
C GLU A 554 3.54 1.81 -13.65
N VAL A 555 3.31 0.52 -13.38
CA VAL A 555 3.62 -0.09 -12.08
C VAL A 555 5.13 0.02 -11.79
N PRO A 556 5.54 0.71 -10.71
CA PRO A 556 6.95 0.92 -10.42
C PRO A 556 7.59 -0.27 -9.72
N ARG A 557 8.91 -0.33 -9.85
CA ARG A 557 9.81 -1.23 -9.13
C ARG A 557 10.29 -0.55 -7.84
N ALA A 558 10.62 -1.34 -6.82
CA ALA A 558 11.29 -0.82 -5.63
C ALA A 558 12.80 -0.72 -5.84
N ILE A 559 13.42 0.33 -5.29
CA ILE A 559 14.86 0.43 -5.08
C ILE A 559 15.15 0.55 -3.58
N SER A 560 15.66 -0.52 -3.00
CA SER A 560 15.96 -0.64 -1.58
C SER A 560 17.38 -0.17 -1.29
N PHE A 561 17.58 0.43 -0.13
CA PHE A 561 18.83 1.07 0.29
C PHE A 561 19.35 0.48 1.60
N ASP A 562 20.65 0.18 1.64
CA ASP A 562 21.33 -0.27 2.86
C ASP A 562 22.69 0.43 3.04
N LEU A 563 23.06 0.67 4.30
CA LEU A 563 24.35 1.22 4.68
C LEU A 563 25.08 0.24 5.62
N ASP A 564 26.27 -0.17 5.23
CA ASP A 564 27.01 -1.20 5.96
C ASP A 564 27.26 -0.82 7.43
N GLY A 565 27.03 -1.77 8.33
CA GLY A 565 27.17 -1.58 9.78
C GLY A 565 26.07 -0.74 10.45
N HIS A 566 25.22 -0.03 9.71
CA HIS A 566 24.11 0.75 10.29
C HIS A 566 23.05 -0.15 10.95
N ARG A 567 22.84 -1.36 10.42
CA ARG A 567 21.93 -2.40 10.95
C ARG A 567 22.19 -2.81 12.41
N ARG A 568 23.36 -2.48 12.97
CA ARG A 568 23.78 -2.91 14.31
C ARG A 568 23.58 -1.84 15.38
N ASP A 569 23.08 -0.65 15.04
CA ASP A 569 22.78 0.39 16.03
C ASP A 569 21.49 0.04 16.79
N PRO A 570 21.55 -0.25 18.12
CA PRO A 570 20.38 -0.60 18.90
C PRO A 570 19.34 0.53 18.99
N ARG A 571 19.73 1.78 18.68
CA ARG A 571 18.82 2.94 18.65
C ARG A 571 17.96 3.00 17.38
N VAL A 572 18.37 2.25 16.35
CA VAL A 572 17.80 2.28 15.00
C VAL A 572 16.76 1.17 14.79
N GLY A 573 16.79 0.06 15.55
CA GLY A 573 15.79 -1.00 15.43
C GLY A 573 15.81 -1.74 14.08
N LYS A 574 15.22 -2.94 14.00
CA LYS A 574 15.18 -3.71 12.74
C LYS A 574 14.31 -3.05 11.65
N ALA A 575 13.32 -2.26 12.06
CA ALA A 575 12.35 -1.59 11.19
C ALA A 575 12.92 -0.40 10.40
N ALA A 576 13.93 0.29 10.93
CA ALA A 576 14.57 1.43 10.23
C ALA A 576 15.47 1.03 9.04
N LEU A 577 15.41 -0.24 8.64
CA LEU A 577 16.14 -0.81 7.51
C LEU A 577 15.26 -0.98 6.28
N ASP A 578 13.95 -0.78 6.43
CA ASP A 578 13.00 -0.76 5.32
C ASP A 578 13.00 0.64 4.69
N ILE A 579 14.14 1.02 4.10
CA ILE A 579 14.29 2.27 3.37
C ILE A 579 14.35 1.95 1.88
N PHE A 580 13.34 2.40 1.15
CA PHE A 580 13.29 2.26 -0.30
C PHE A 580 12.76 3.53 -0.98
N SER A 581 12.85 3.53 -2.30
CA SER A 581 12.15 4.45 -3.20
C SER A 581 11.44 3.65 -4.29
N LEU A 582 10.61 4.31 -5.07
CA LEU A 582 9.95 3.75 -6.24
C LEU A 582 10.61 4.28 -7.51
N VAL A 583 10.71 3.43 -8.53
CA VAL A 583 11.27 3.79 -9.83
C VAL A 583 10.48 3.10 -10.94
N GLY A 584 10.08 3.86 -11.96
CA GLY A 584 9.22 3.35 -13.04
C GLY A 584 9.68 3.80 -14.42
N PRO A 585 8.95 3.38 -15.46
CA PRO A 585 9.33 3.62 -16.85
C PRO A 585 9.00 5.02 -17.37
N ARG A 586 8.10 5.75 -16.69
CA ARG A 586 7.56 7.03 -17.17
C ARG A 586 8.64 8.09 -17.31
N ASP A 587 9.24 8.51 -16.20
CA ASP A 587 10.30 9.52 -16.18
C ASP A 587 11.29 9.30 -15.03
N TYR A 588 12.34 10.12 -15.00
CA TYR A 588 13.25 10.19 -13.86
C TYR A 588 12.53 10.69 -12.62
N PHE A 589 12.73 9.97 -11.52
CA PHE A 589 12.27 10.34 -10.19
C PHE A 589 13.46 10.64 -9.29
N LYS A 590 13.38 11.76 -8.56
CA LYS A 590 14.39 12.12 -7.57
C LYS A 590 14.14 11.36 -6.26
N SER A 591 14.98 10.37 -6.00
CA SER A 591 14.97 9.61 -4.76
C SER A 591 15.92 10.25 -3.75
N GLU A 592 15.53 10.20 -2.47
CA GLU A 592 16.36 10.69 -1.36
C GLU A 592 16.46 9.66 -0.22
N PHE A 593 17.61 9.64 0.43
CA PHE A 593 17.94 8.70 1.50
C PHE A 593 18.67 9.46 2.61
N TYR A 594 18.08 9.43 3.81
CA TYR A 594 18.62 10.05 5.01
C TYR A 594 18.92 8.99 6.07
N VAL A 595 20.16 9.01 6.58
CA VAL A 595 20.65 8.12 7.63
C VAL A 595 21.29 8.95 8.73
N ARG A 596 20.77 8.82 9.94
CA ARG A 596 21.24 9.57 11.11
C ARG A 596 22.53 8.99 11.64
N ASN A 597 23.47 9.86 12.04
CA ASN A 597 24.72 9.48 12.67
C ASN A 597 25.46 8.36 11.90
N ALA A 598 25.34 8.38 10.57
CA ALA A 598 25.89 7.38 9.66
C ALA A 598 27.41 7.23 9.84
N GLY A 599 28.12 8.37 9.97
CA GLY A 599 29.55 8.42 10.21
C GLY A 599 29.95 8.23 11.67
N GLY A 600 29.01 8.15 12.62
CA GLY A 600 29.33 8.11 14.04
C GLY A 600 29.98 9.41 14.54
N ARG A 601 30.62 9.34 15.72
CA ARG A 601 31.29 10.50 16.35
C ARG A 601 32.62 10.87 15.71
N ASP A 602 33.36 9.88 15.21
CA ASP A 602 34.75 10.05 14.76
C ASP A 602 34.90 9.88 13.23
N GLY A 603 33.79 9.68 12.53
CA GLY A 603 33.79 9.26 11.13
C GLY A 603 33.99 7.75 10.98
N LYS A 604 33.75 7.24 9.77
CA LYS A 604 33.94 5.83 9.42
C LYS A 604 34.67 5.72 8.10
N LYS A 605 35.53 4.71 7.99
CA LYS A 605 36.31 4.42 6.78
C LYS A 605 35.69 3.25 6.02
N ASN A 606 35.77 3.30 4.69
CA ASN A 606 35.34 2.22 3.79
C ASN A 606 33.90 1.74 4.05
N VAL A 607 32.95 2.68 4.18
CA VAL A 607 31.54 2.34 4.35
C VAL A 607 30.92 2.05 2.99
N THR A 608 30.31 0.87 2.86
CA THR A 608 29.59 0.47 1.65
C THR A 608 28.12 0.89 1.71
N ILE A 609 27.69 1.63 0.70
CA ILE A 609 26.29 1.90 0.37
C ILE A 609 25.83 0.87 -0.64
N ARG A 610 24.69 0.22 -0.41
CA ARG A 610 24.15 -0.82 -1.27
C ARG A 610 22.76 -0.43 -1.75
N PHE A 611 22.53 -0.68 -3.03
CA PHE A 611 21.23 -0.55 -3.67
C PHE A 611 20.82 -1.89 -4.26
N GLU A 612 19.55 -2.23 -4.13
CA GLU A 612 18.94 -3.38 -4.75
C GLU A 612 17.66 -2.95 -5.44
N VAL A 613 17.53 -3.25 -6.73
CA VAL A 613 16.32 -2.96 -7.51
C VAL A 613 15.63 -4.26 -7.84
N GLU A 614 14.36 -4.33 -7.49
CA GLU A 614 13.48 -5.44 -7.84
C GLU A 614 13.39 -5.64 -9.35
N GLY A 615 13.44 -6.87 -9.87
CA GLY A 615 13.35 -7.14 -11.31
C GLY A 615 14.66 -6.96 -12.09
N GLY A 616 14.72 -7.54 -13.30
CA GLY A 616 15.92 -7.53 -14.17
C GLY A 616 15.98 -6.40 -15.20
N GLY A 617 14.97 -5.52 -15.27
CA GLY A 617 14.95 -4.41 -16.23
C GLY A 617 16.07 -3.40 -15.98
N GLU A 618 16.53 -2.69 -17.00
CA GLU A 618 17.59 -1.68 -16.84
C GLU A 618 17.14 -0.53 -15.91
N LEU A 619 18.12 0.02 -15.18
CA LEU A 619 17.99 1.22 -14.35
C LEU A 619 18.99 2.27 -14.85
N PHE A 620 18.53 3.51 -14.94
CA PHE A 620 19.37 4.67 -15.26
C PHE A 620 19.41 5.58 -14.05
N LEU A 621 20.61 5.95 -13.61
CA LEU A 621 20.84 6.82 -12.44
C LEU A 621 21.75 7.98 -12.82
N LYS A 622 21.37 9.20 -12.43
CA LYS A 622 22.17 10.42 -12.63
C LYS A 622 22.05 11.38 -11.45
N ASN A 623 22.86 12.44 -11.45
CA ASN A 623 22.79 13.54 -10.46
C ASN A 623 22.94 13.08 -9.00
N LEU A 624 23.71 12.01 -8.76
CA LEU A 624 23.96 11.53 -7.41
C LEU A 624 24.81 12.52 -6.62
N VAL A 625 24.32 12.93 -5.46
CA VAL A 625 25.08 13.72 -4.49
C VAL A 625 24.88 13.15 -3.09
N ILE A 626 25.97 13.05 -2.36
CA ILE A 626 26.05 12.58 -0.97
C ILE A 626 26.60 13.72 -0.12
N ARG A 627 25.94 14.02 0.99
CA ARG A 627 26.26 15.13 1.89
C ARG A 627 26.26 14.68 3.36
N ASN A 628 27.08 15.35 4.16
CA ASN A 628 27.12 15.19 5.62
C ASN A 628 26.22 16.22 6.29
N THR A 629 24.90 16.03 6.22
CA THR A 629 23.95 17.04 6.69
C THR A 629 22.59 16.38 6.98
N PRO A 630 21.80 16.91 7.94
CA PRO A 630 20.46 16.40 8.19
C PRO A 630 19.47 16.75 7.08
N ALA A 631 18.58 15.82 6.75
CA ALA A 631 17.46 16.04 5.82
C ALA A 631 16.33 16.81 6.52
N VAL A 632 16.39 18.14 6.56
CA VAL A 632 15.32 18.97 7.13
C VAL A 632 14.40 19.50 6.05
N TYR A 633 13.09 19.45 6.31
CA TYR A 633 12.07 19.82 5.32
C TYR A 633 11.36 21.10 5.70
N VAL A 634 11.05 21.88 4.68
CA VAL A 634 10.25 23.09 4.81
C VAL A 634 9.21 23.19 3.71
N ARG A 635 8.06 23.79 4.02
CA ARG A 635 7.08 24.21 3.00
C ARG A 635 6.41 25.51 3.39
N GLU A 636 6.23 26.36 2.40
CA GLU A 636 5.55 27.64 2.51
C GLU A 636 4.11 27.54 1.99
N PHE A 637 3.21 28.17 2.73
CA PHE A 637 1.81 28.32 2.41
C PHE A 637 1.41 29.80 2.42
N GLU A 638 0.21 30.11 1.93
CA GLU A 638 -0.33 31.47 1.87
C GLU A 638 -0.27 32.19 3.22
N HIS A 639 -0.63 31.49 4.30
CA HIS A 639 -0.79 32.09 5.64
C HIS A 639 0.15 31.50 6.69
N GLY A 640 1.10 30.65 6.30
CA GLY A 640 1.99 30.00 7.25
C GLY A 640 3.17 29.26 6.63
N VAL A 641 4.03 28.75 7.50
CA VAL A 641 5.17 27.89 7.15
C VAL A 641 5.21 26.66 8.04
N VAL A 642 5.68 25.56 7.47
CA VAL A 642 5.85 24.29 8.18
C VAL A 642 7.31 23.89 8.12
N LEU A 643 7.88 23.55 9.28
CA LEU A 643 9.28 23.19 9.47
C LEU A 643 9.36 21.79 10.08
N VAL A 644 10.18 20.91 9.51
CA VAL A 644 10.32 19.53 9.95
C VAL A 644 11.81 19.24 10.19
N ASN A 645 12.15 18.84 11.41
CA ASN A 645 13.49 18.41 11.79
C ASN A 645 13.51 16.92 12.14
N PRO A 646 13.90 16.04 11.21
CA PRO A 646 14.09 14.63 11.50
C PRO A 646 15.36 14.32 12.28
N SER A 647 16.31 15.25 12.46
CA SER A 647 17.60 14.97 13.10
C SER A 647 17.46 14.61 14.59
N LEU A 648 18.50 13.96 15.13
CA LEU A 648 18.66 13.74 16.57
C LEU A 648 19.16 14.97 17.32
N ASP A 649 19.55 16.01 16.58
CA ASP A 649 20.00 17.28 17.13
C ASP A 649 19.01 18.40 16.80
N THR A 650 19.12 19.52 17.52
CA THR A 650 18.35 20.73 17.21
C THR A 650 18.87 21.33 15.91
N TYR A 651 17.95 21.74 15.02
CA TYR A 651 18.27 22.45 13.80
C TYR A 651 17.86 23.91 13.90
N LEU A 652 18.70 24.81 13.40
CA LEU A 652 18.46 26.24 13.35
C LEU A 652 18.02 26.64 11.94
N PHE A 653 16.76 27.05 11.81
CA PHE A 653 16.18 27.51 10.55
C PHE A 653 16.39 29.02 10.38
N ASP A 654 16.87 29.41 9.21
CA ASP A 654 16.90 30.81 8.76
C ASP A 654 15.63 31.09 7.95
N LEU A 655 14.56 31.50 8.63
CA LEU A 655 13.24 31.75 8.06
C LEU A 655 13.26 32.92 7.08
N GLU A 656 14.03 33.97 7.36
CA GLU A 656 14.18 35.12 6.44
C GLU A 656 14.82 34.69 5.12
N LYS A 657 15.87 33.86 5.18
CA LYS A 657 16.50 33.30 3.98
C LYS A 657 15.55 32.37 3.22
N GLN A 658 14.73 31.58 3.94
CA GLN A 658 13.86 30.60 3.31
C GLN A 658 12.61 31.22 2.69
N PHE A 659 11.99 32.19 3.34
CA PHE A 659 10.64 32.66 3.02
C PHE A 659 10.54 34.18 2.87
N GLY A 660 11.64 34.92 3.04
CA GLY A 660 11.64 36.37 3.01
C GLY A 660 11.31 37.01 4.36
N SER A 661 11.29 38.35 4.37
CA SER A 661 11.05 39.13 5.58
C SER A 661 9.55 39.21 5.91
N HIS A 662 9.11 38.31 6.78
CA HIS A 662 7.75 38.24 7.31
C HIS A 662 7.74 38.30 8.84
N THR A 663 6.57 38.59 9.41
CA THR A 663 6.34 38.32 10.83
C THR A 663 5.86 36.89 10.96
N PHE A 664 6.61 36.08 11.72
CA PHE A 664 6.24 34.70 12.02
C PHE A 664 5.75 34.61 13.46
N GLU A 665 4.68 33.87 13.68
CA GLU A 665 4.08 33.71 15.00
C GLU A 665 3.70 32.24 15.25
N ARG A 666 3.88 31.80 16.49
CA ARG A 666 3.45 30.46 16.94
C ARG A 666 1.94 30.49 17.12
N ILE A 667 1.25 29.41 16.75
CA ILE A 667 -0.17 29.29 17.11
C ILE A 667 -0.33 29.28 18.65
N GLN A 668 -1.51 29.59 19.13
CA GLN A 668 -1.84 29.51 20.56
C GLN A 668 -2.54 28.18 20.86
N ALA A 669 -1.91 27.33 21.69
CA ALA A 669 -2.48 26.06 22.10
C ALA A 669 -3.80 26.22 22.85
N SER A 670 -4.69 25.25 22.68
CA SER A 670 -6.00 25.21 23.34
C SER A 670 -5.85 25.02 24.86
N PRO A 671 -6.80 25.50 25.70
CA PRO A 671 -6.66 25.46 27.17
C PRO A 671 -6.56 24.04 27.75
N SER A 672 -7.06 23.04 27.01
CA SER A 672 -6.97 21.62 27.35
C SER A 672 -5.63 20.97 26.99
N SER A 673 -4.73 21.69 26.30
CA SER A 673 -3.41 21.18 25.95
C SER A 673 -2.50 21.08 27.18
N ASP A 674 -1.63 20.07 27.16
CA ASP A 674 -0.63 19.88 28.20
C ASP A 674 0.42 21.00 28.21
N SER A 675 1.11 21.16 29.34
CA SER A 675 2.07 22.24 29.56
C SER A 675 3.22 22.25 28.55
N SER A 676 3.61 21.09 28.01
CA SER A 676 4.68 20.99 27.02
C SER A 676 4.31 21.67 25.70
N ASP A 677 3.03 21.65 25.36
CA ASP A 677 2.53 22.20 24.13
C ASP A 677 2.22 23.69 24.22
N ALA A 678 1.67 24.11 25.36
CA ALA A 678 1.49 25.53 25.65
C ALA A 678 2.81 26.31 25.63
N VAL A 679 3.96 25.64 25.81
CA VAL A 679 5.29 26.25 25.65
C VAL A 679 5.70 26.39 24.17
N LEU A 680 5.39 25.39 23.34
CA LEU A 680 5.73 25.42 21.90
C LEU A 680 4.76 26.28 21.09
N ASN A 681 3.48 26.27 21.47
CA ASN A 681 2.37 26.96 20.85
C ASN A 681 1.82 27.99 21.84
N ASN A 682 2.56 29.07 21.99
CA ASN A 682 2.36 30.08 23.03
C ASN A 682 1.86 31.42 22.47
N GLY A 683 1.45 31.49 21.20
CA GLY A 683 1.01 32.75 20.57
C GLY A 683 2.12 33.79 20.39
N ALA A 684 3.39 33.45 20.67
CA ALA A 684 4.46 34.43 20.62
C ALA A 684 4.97 34.64 19.19
N ILE A 685 5.31 35.90 18.90
CA ILE A 685 6.09 36.27 17.71
C ILE A 685 7.48 35.61 17.81
N VAL A 686 8.01 35.19 16.67
CA VAL A 686 9.36 34.65 16.55
C VAL A 686 10.38 35.80 16.64
N ASP A 687 11.08 35.89 17.77
CA ASP A 687 12.03 36.98 18.04
C ASP A 687 13.30 36.94 17.17
N ASP A 688 13.81 35.74 16.84
CA ASP A 688 14.99 35.55 15.98
C ASP A 688 14.64 34.64 14.78
N PRO A 689 14.12 35.22 13.69
CA PRO A 689 13.77 34.45 12.50
C PRO A 689 14.99 33.96 11.72
N ARG A 690 16.22 34.38 12.04
CA ARG A 690 17.44 33.91 11.35
C ARG A 690 18.05 32.66 11.99
N ALA A 691 17.64 32.34 13.22
CA ALA A 691 18.14 31.17 13.96
C ALA A 691 17.01 30.47 14.74
N PHE A 692 15.86 30.26 14.09
CA PHE A 692 14.72 29.62 14.71
C PHE A 692 15.00 28.15 15.03
N ALA A 693 15.05 27.81 16.32
CA ALA A 693 15.38 26.46 16.77
C ALA A 693 14.17 25.52 16.72
N VAL A 694 14.33 24.38 16.04
CA VAL A 694 13.41 23.24 16.14
C VAL A 694 14.17 22.05 16.72
N GLY A 695 13.65 21.54 17.84
CA GLY A 695 14.27 20.42 18.56
C GLY A 695 14.35 19.12 17.75
N PRO A 696 15.01 18.09 18.30
CA PRO A 696 15.23 16.83 17.62
C PRO A 696 13.92 16.06 17.41
N VAL A 697 13.79 15.44 16.24
CA VAL A 697 12.60 14.64 15.84
C VAL A 697 11.31 15.39 16.16
N SER A 698 11.23 16.62 15.66
CA SER A 698 10.16 17.56 15.94
C SER A 698 9.83 18.39 14.71
N ALA A 699 8.73 19.10 14.79
CA ALA A 699 8.31 20.04 13.77
C ALA A 699 7.69 21.28 14.41
N GLN A 700 7.45 22.31 13.60
CA GLN A 700 6.74 23.51 13.99
C GLN A 700 5.85 24.00 12.83
N PHE A 701 4.66 24.48 13.20
CA PHE A 701 3.78 25.27 12.35
C PHE A 701 3.84 26.71 12.85
N LEU A 702 3.98 27.66 11.92
CA LEU A 702 3.99 29.09 12.22
C LEU A 702 3.01 29.79 11.28
N SER A 703 2.26 30.75 11.80
CA SER A 703 1.55 31.72 10.97
C SER A 703 2.55 32.69 10.35
N LYS A 704 2.18 33.21 9.18
CA LYS A 704 3.01 34.12 8.37
C LYS A 704 2.15 35.34 8.00
N GLN A 705 2.61 36.51 8.41
CA GLN A 705 1.99 37.81 8.10
C GLN A 705 2.90 38.69 7.24
#